data_AF-A0A9D6IE07-F1
#
_entry.id   AF-A0A9D6IE07-F1
#
_cell.length_a   1.000
_cell.length_b   1.000
_cell.length_c   1.000
_cell.angle_alpha   90.00
_cell.angle_beta   90.00
_cell.angle_gamma   90.00
#
_symmetry.space_group_name_H-M   'P 1'
#
loop_
_entity.id
_entity.type
_entity.pdbx_description
1 polymer ?
#
loop_
_entity_poly.entity_id
_entity_poly.type
_entity_poly.pdbx_seq_one_letter_code
_entity_poly.pdbx_strand_id
1 'polypeptide(L)'
;MRTFTIFLLAFLTSKVAHAGPTNTWTKLDKAQIVGRRWDVPVGFDPVAKRFLVLGGRSSYGDYRKPRSYDVLTLQNEQWESTFPPGKNWGPKVGACKAPAWKGETWGFRDLEGNTRPNWTIYGTFSLGQKFDYDPDTKAFYFYAGGSTFRYEPAQRKWTDLKPASHPEKELGGILLWSSIVYDSHNKQFVLFGGGNVQTERGDPGTWTYSPSKNAWTQIKLDKQPPQRANARLAFDPVNKKVVLFGGDQLDQLLSDTWAFDVVKQQWEEIIPENVPAPRAGHALCWLPKAKKILLIGGYTYTSTTSYVAPLYQRLPVEMWTFDVATKRWSLVVQAGAKEGPDARANFFLSAAVDGDDNVLTLGQTGAWTCAVDATKSDPAAAKKIGAKPGTVETRAESHDPTWYFKAVPPADEKKVADDLKNLPVNEWTVRPTPKRPLMNMDWGSAVFAPDHDMILRFSGGHSAYSGTAPIVYNVKTDRYNLPFAPEYPLEYVYSNDQVHGEWSFKQNPWMTGHTYKSTGYDPNLKALVFAPHEYTYFFDPKTSAWSRSPGRNPYRANFYVVTVCATPGGAVVWANRRDGGAGALWRLDAASKAWKPLPLKGDLPATGADHHGMAYDSKRDRLLLFSDLGKNRGDVLQYDFKSGTTRWLNAGGKDKAMAQARETAYIPEADAVLIGAHVKGSAAWPLYDCGTNSWRAVELKGADPVGKKSFNNSMGLVYDPHRRLVWAVGQYSQVHVLKLDARSAKALEKKSRLRLSVRMVSGER
;
A
#
# COMPACT_ATOMS: atom_id res chain seq x y z
N MET A 1 -60.61 -35.30 -49.88
CA MET A 1 -59.89 -34.02 -49.64
C MET A 1 -59.81 -33.78 -48.14
N ARG A 2 -58.63 -33.97 -47.53
CA ARG A 2 -58.26 -33.44 -46.22
C ARG A 2 -56.81 -32.98 -46.32
N THR A 3 -56.61 -31.68 -46.24
CA THR A 3 -55.32 -31.00 -46.40
C THR A 3 -54.58 -31.06 -45.06
N PHE A 4 -53.41 -31.68 -45.04
CA PHE A 4 -52.49 -31.65 -43.90
C PHE A 4 -51.62 -30.41 -44.02
N THR A 5 -51.71 -29.51 -43.03
CA THR A 5 -50.78 -28.38 -42.86
C THR A 5 -49.63 -28.83 -41.95
N ILE A 6 -48.43 -28.96 -42.52
CA ILE A 6 -47.19 -29.22 -41.79
C ILE A 6 -46.72 -27.89 -41.19
N PHE A 7 -46.67 -27.79 -39.86
CA PHE A 7 -45.95 -26.72 -39.16
C PHE A 7 -44.46 -27.09 -39.12
N LEU A 8 -43.64 -26.37 -39.90
CA LEU A 8 -42.19 -26.42 -39.81
C LEU A 8 -41.75 -25.68 -38.54
N LEU A 9 -41.27 -26.40 -37.53
CA LEU A 9 -40.62 -25.81 -36.37
C LEU A 9 -39.25 -25.28 -36.80
N ALA A 10 -39.13 -23.97 -37.01
CA ALA A 10 -37.85 -23.33 -37.24
C ALA A 10 -37.04 -23.38 -35.93
N PHE A 11 -36.04 -24.26 -35.87
CA PHE A 11 -34.97 -24.16 -34.88
C PHE A 11 -34.20 -22.87 -35.15
N LEU A 12 -34.55 -21.79 -34.44
CA LEU A 12 -33.70 -20.61 -34.29
C LEU A 12 -32.44 -21.02 -33.54
N THR A 13 -31.41 -21.44 -34.27
CA THR A 13 -30.06 -21.45 -33.74
C THR A 13 -29.69 -20.00 -33.41
N SER A 14 -29.61 -19.66 -32.12
CA SER A 14 -29.12 -18.37 -31.66
C SER A 14 -27.65 -18.22 -32.07
N LYS A 15 -27.38 -17.67 -33.25
CA LYS A 15 -26.08 -17.04 -33.52
C LYS A 15 -25.94 -15.93 -32.49
N VAL A 16 -24.87 -15.95 -31.71
CA VAL A 16 -24.50 -14.86 -30.81
C VAL A 16 -24.18 -13.65 -31.70
N ALA A 17 -25.19 -12.81 -31.96
CA ALA A 17 -25.13 -11.69 -32.89
C ALA A 17 -24.33 -10.52 -32.31
N HIS A 18 -23.01 -10.67 -32.17
CA HIS A 18 -22.13 -9.62 -31.62
C HIS A 18 -20.82 -9.45 -32.39
N ALA A 19 -20.69 -10.02 -33.60
CA ALA A 19 -19.46 -9.95 -34.37
C ALA A 19 -19.38 -8.62 -35.15
N GLY A 20 -18.72 -7.62 -34.54
CA GLY A 20 -18.14 -6.50 -35.29
C GLY A 20 -17.01 -6.97 -36.23
N PRO A 21 -16.35 -6.06 -36.96
CA PRO A 21 -15.21 -6.42 -37.80
C PRO A 21 -14.12 -7.14 -36.99
N THR A 22 -13.55 -8.18 -37.59
CA THR A 22 -12.50 -9.00 -36.99
C THR A 22 -11.34 -8.15 -36.48
N ASN A 23 -10.76 -8.52 -35.33
CA ASN A 23 -9.62 -7.85 -34.72
C ASN A 23 -9.86 -6.35 -34.45
N THR A 24 -11.12 -5.94 -34.31
CA THR A 24 -11.51 -4.56 -34.00
C THR A 24 -12.42 -4.55 -32.78
N TRP A 25 -12.14 -3.66 -31.82
CA TRP A 25 -13.01 -3.47 -30.66
C TRP A 25 -14.29 -2.78 -31.06
N THR A 26 -15.42 -3.34 -30.64
CA THR A 26 -16.74 -2.75 -30.82
C THR A 26 -17.36 -2.51 -29.44
N LYS A 27 -17.78 -1.27 -29.18
CA LYS A 27 -18.53 -0.95 -27.96
C LYS A 27 -19.97 -1.43 -28.10
N LEU A 28 -20.48 -2.10 -27.08
CA LEU A 28 -21.87 -2.54 -27.03
C LEU A 28 -22.72 -1.43 -26.40
N ASP A 29 -23.06 -0.40 -27.16
CA ASP A 29 -23.73 0.80 -26.63
C ASP A 29 -25.11 0.51 -26.03
N LYS A 30 -25.78 -0.54 -26.52
CA LYS A 30 -27.06 -0.98 -25.96
C LYS A 30 -26.88 -1.76 -24.66
N ALA A 31 -25.72 -2.36 -24.40
CA ALA A 31 -25.46 -3.16 -23.21
C ALA A 31 -25.13 -2.28 -21.99
N GLN A 32 -26.09 -1.43 -21.60
CA GLN A 32 -25.93 -0.55 -20.44
C GLN A 32 -25.81 -1.38 -19.16
N ILE A 33 -24.76 -1.12 -18.40
CA ILE A 33 -24.52 -1.74 -17.10
C ILE A 33 -24.59 -0.66 -16.03
N VAL A 34 -25.48 -0.84 -15.05
CA VAL A 34 -25.69 0.14 -13.98
C VAL A 34 -24.73 -0.15 -12.82
N GLY A 35 -24.05 0.88 -12.32
CA GLY A 35 -23.08 0.78 -11.24
C GLY A 35 -21.67 0.38 -11.71
N ARG A 36 -20.74 0.26 -10.76
CA ARG A 36 -19.33 -0.07 -11.06
C ARG A 36 -19.18 -1.59 -11.23
N ARG A 37 -18.75 -2.04 -12.42
CA ARG A 37 -18.59 -3.46 -12.78
C ARG A 37 -17.32 -3.78 -13.58
N TRP A 38 -16.44 -2.82 -13.78
CA TRP A 38 -15.24 -3.01 -14.61
C TRP A 38 -14.11 -3.77 -13.88
N ASP A 39 -14.22 -3.95 -12.56
CA ASP A 39 -13.27 -4.65 -11.68
C ASP A 39 -13.87 -5.91 -11.03
N VAL A 40 -14.81 -6.58 -11.71
CA VAL A 40 -15.43 -7.83 -11.24
C VAL A 40 -15.25 -8.96 -12.25
N PRO A 41 -15.41 -10.23 -11.84
CA PRO A 41 -15.30 -11.38 -12.75
C PRO A 41 -16.29 -11.33 -13.92
N VAL A 42 -15.77 -11.58 -15.12
CA VAL A 42 -16.53 -11.80 -16.37
C VAL A 42 -16.20 -13.19 -16.88
N GLY A 43 -17.21 -14.02 -17.10
CA GLY A 43 -17.05 -15.41 -17.54
C GLY A 43 -17.96 -15.77 -18.70
N PHE A 44 -17.71 -16.91 -19.35
CA PHE A 44 -18.59 -17.48 -20.36
C PHE A 44 -19.13 -18.82 -19.87
N ASP A 45 -20.45 -19.01 -19.92
CA ASP A 45 -21.10 -20.29 -19.64
C ASP A 45 -21.31 -21.03 -20.97
N PRO A 46 -20.53 -22.09 -21.26
CA PRO A 46 -20.64 -22.83 -22.52
C PRO A 46 -21.94 -23.63 -22.66
N VAL A 47 -22.60 -23.96 -21.54
CA VAL A 47 -23.87 -24.71 -21.56
C VAL A 47 -24.99 -23.80 -22.03
N ALA A 48 -25.09 -22.60 -21.46
CA ALA A 48 -26.10 -21.61 -21.82
C ALA A 48 -25.68 -20.68 -22.97
N LYS A 49 -24.44 -20.79 -23.46
CA LYS A 49 -23.82 -19.98 -24.52
C LYS A 49 -23.97 -18.48 -24.30
N ARG A 50 -23.61 -18.03 -23.10
CA ARG A 50 -23.79 -16.62 -22.70
C ARG A 50 -22.66 -16.12 -21.82
N PHE A 51 -22.37 -14.84 -21.95
CA PHE A 51 -21.45 -14.14 -21.06
C PHE A 51 -22.15 -13.75 -19.76
N LEU A 52 -21.41 -13.84 -18.66
CA LEU A 52 -21.86 -13.49 -17.33
C LEU A 52 -20.94 -12.45 -16.68
N VAL A 53 -21.54 -11.53 -15.95
CA VAL A 53 -20.87 -10.72 -14.93
C VAL A 53 -21.21 -11.32 -13.59
N LEU A 54 -20.21 -11.81 -12.85
CA LEU A 54 -20.43 -12.64 -11.67
C LEU A 54 -20.27 -11.82 -10.38
N GLY A 55 -20.97 -10.69 -10.27
CA GLY A 55 -20.99 -9.85 -9.07
C GLY A 55 -21.09 -8.35 -9.38
N GLY A 56 -21.22 -7.53 -8.32
CA GLY A 56 -21.39 -6.09 -8.48
C GLY A 56 -20.90 -5.23 -7.34
N ARG A 57 -20.70 -3.93 -7.63
CA ARG A 57 -20.20 -2.92 -6.70
C ARG A 57 -21.08 -1.67 -6.69
N SER A 58 -21.26 -1.06 -5.51
CA SER A 58 -21.74 0.32 -5.35
C SER A 58 -20.57 1.32 -5.25
N SER A 59 -20.87 2.62 -5.33
CA SER A 59 -19.84 3.68 -5.40
C SER A 59 -19.00 3.77 -4.10
N TYR A 60 -17.81 4.38 -4.19
CA TYR A 60 -16.99 4.65 -2.99
C TYR A 60 -17.74 5.64 -2.08
N GLY A 61 -18.06 5.23 -0.85
CA GLY A 61 -18.88 6.00 0.10
C GLY A 61 -20.23 5.35 0.45
N ASP A 62 -20.71 4.39 -0.35
CA ASP A 62 -21.95 3.65 -0.08
C ASP A 62 -21.76 2.43 0.84
N TYR A 63 -20.59 2.28 1.49
CA TYR A 63 -20.33 1.18 2.44
C TYR A 63 -21.25 1.18 3.67
N ARG A 64 -21.98 2.28 3.89
CA ARG A 64 -23.01 2.39 4.95
C ARG A 64 -24.43 2.14 4.44
N LYS A 65 -24.61 1.84 3.15
CA LYS A 65 -25.90 1.61 2.48
C LYS A 65 -25.96 0.18 1.93
N PRO A 66 -27.17 -0.36 1.66
CA PRO A 66 -27.32 -1.56 0.86
C PRO A 66 -26.51 -1.53 -0.44
N ARG A 67 -25.61 -2.51 -0.65
CA ARG A 67 -24.86 -2.68 -1.91
C ARG A 67 -25.59 -3.65 -2.82
N SER A 68 -25.78 -3.29 -4.09
CA SER A 68 -26.26 -4.23 -5.12
C SER A 68 -25.17 -5.27 -5.44
N TYR A 69 -25.51 -6.55 -5.34
CA TYR A 69 -24.65 -7.67 -5.73
C TYR A 69 -25.41 -8.51 -6.75
N ASP A 70 -25.03 -8.46 -8.02
CA ASP A 70 -25.87 -9.08 -9.07
C ASP A 70 -25.04 -9.99 -9.96
N VAL A 71 -25.62 -11.11 -10.36
CA VAL A 71 -25.11 -11.90 -11.48
C VAL A 71 -25.90 -11.52 -12.72
N LEU A 72 -25.22 -10.99 -13.73
CA LEU A 72 -25.84 -10.52 -14.97
C LEU A 72 -25.49 -11.46 -16.12
N THR A 73 -26.42 -11.62 -17.06
CA THR A 73 -26.17 -12.28 -18.35
C THR A 73 -26.35 -11.27 -19.47
N LEU A 74 -25.53 -11.36 -20.51
CA LEU A 74 -25.73 -10.58 -21.73
C LEU A 74 -26.71 -11.33 -22.63
N GLN A 75 -27.87 -10.73 -22.92
CA GLN A 75 -28.87 -11.27 -23.82
C GLN A 75 -29.48 -10.13 -24.65
N ASN A 76 -29.59 -10.31 -25.97
CA ASN A 76 -30.14 -9.30 -26.89
C ASN A 76 -29.51 -7.90 -26.73
N GLU A 77 -28.18 -7.84 -26.63
CA GLU A 77 -27.42 -6.60 -26.39
C GLU A 77 -27.82 -5.86 -25.09
N GLN A 78 -28.38 -6.55 -24.10
CA GLN A 78 -28.76 -5.99 -22.79
C GLN A 78 -28.21 -6.86 -21.65
N TRP A 79 -27.81 -6.21 -20.55
CA TRP A 79 -27.46 -6.92 -19.32
C TRP A 79 -28.71 -7.18 -18.49
N GLU A 80 -29.01 -8.46 -18.28
CA GLU A 80 -30.17 -8.89 -17.50
C GLU A 80 -29.75 -9.58 -16.20
N SER A 81 -30.45 -9.27 -15.11
CA SER A 81 -30.24 -9.92 -13.82
C SER A 81 -30.70 -11.38 -13.85
N THR A 82 -29.86 -12.26 -13.30
CA THR A 82 -30.08 -13.72 -13.27
C THR A 82 -30.41 -14.24 -11.88
N PHE A 83 -30.96 -13.42 -10.98
CA PHE A 83 -31.41 -13.92 -9.68
C PHE A 83 -32.46 -15.04 -9.83
N PRO A 84 -32.55 -15.97 -8.85
CA PRO A 84 -33.59 -16.99 -8.83
C PRO A 84 -34.99 -16.36 -8.93
N PRO A 85 -35.92 -16.99 -9.68
CA PRO A 85 -37.30 -16.52 -9.81
C PRO A 85 -38.08 -16.60 -8.48
N GLY A 86 -39.20 -15.88 -8.36
CA GLY A 86 -40.13 -16.01 -7.24
C GLY A 86 -40.02 -14.97 -6.12
N LYS A 87 -39.14 -13.96 -6.26
CA LYS A 87 -39.01 -12.83 -5.31
C LYS A 87 -38.78 -11.50 -6.04
N ASN A 88 -39.14 -10.39 -5.40
CA ASN A 88 -38.94 -9.04 -5.93
C ASN A 88 -37.52 -8.54 -5.65
N TRP A 89 -36.56 -8.95 -6.49
CA TRP A 89 -35.15 -8.55 -6.39
C TRP A 89 -34.84 -7.19 -7.03
N GLY A 90 -35.83 -6.52 -7.61
CA GLY A 90 -35.66 -5.35 -8.47
C GLY A 90 -36.01 -5.65 -9.93
N PRO A 91 -35.78 -4.70 -10.85
CA PRO A 91 -36.10 -4.87 -12.26
C PRO A 91 -35.19 -5.90 -12.95
N LYS A 92 -35.66 -6.49 -14.06
CA LYS A 92 -34.88 -7.44 -14.88
C LYS A 92 -33.61 -6.80 -15.46
N VAL A 93 -33.70 -5.50 -15.79
CA VAL A 93 -32.59 -4.65 -16.26
C VAL A 93 -32.49 -3.47 -15.29
N GLY A 94 -31.30 -3.18 -14.76
CA GLY A 94 -31.05 -2.08 -13.81
C GLY A 94 -30.48 -2.53 -12.47
N ALA A 95 -30.42 -1.60 -11.50
CA ALA A 95 -29.85 -1.87 -10.17
C ALA A 95 -30.79 -2.77 -9.33
N CYS A 96 -30.26 -3.83 -8.73
CA CYS A 96 -31.04 -4.70 -7.85
C CYS A 96 -31.24 -4.09 -6.46
N LYS A 97 -32.34 -4.49 -5.80
CA LYS A 97 -32.83 -3.98 -4.49
C LYS A 97 -32.40 -4.82 -3.27
N ALA A 98 -31.50 -5.78 -3.42
CA ALA A 98 -31.10 -6.65 -2.28
C ALA A 98 -30.49 -5.82 -1.12
N PRO A 99 -30.82 -6.08 0.16
CA PRO A 99 -30.49 -5.21 1.29
C PRO A 99 -29.05 -5.32 1.80
N ALA A 100 -28.72 -4.34 2.67
CA ALA A 100 -27.45 -4.13 3.36
C ALA A 100 -26.91 -5.35 4.11
N TRP A 101 -25.59 -5.49 4.03
CA TRP A 101 -24.84 -6.63 4.52
C TRP A 101 -24.12 -6.23 5.82
N LYS A 102 -24.24 -7.03 6.88
CA LYS A 102 -23.34 -6.98 8.06
C LYS A 102 -22.17 -7.95 7.83
N GLY A 103 -20.95 -7.55 8.21
CA GLY A 103 -19.75 -8.43 8.19
C GLY A 103 -18.96 -8.41 6.86
N GLU A 104 -18.75 -7.23 6.28
CA GLU A 104 -18.39 -6.99 4.87
C GLU A 104 -16.97 -7.32 4.39
N THR A 105 -16.13 -8.07 5.13
CA THR A 105 -14.73 -8.20 4.72
C THR A 105 -14.56 -9.10 3.49
N TRP A 106 -14.92 -10.38 3.51
CA TRP A 106 -14.60 -11.32 2.41
C TRP A 106 -15.82 -12.00 1.77
N GLY A 107 -16.95 -11.95 2.46
CA GLY A 107 -18.21 -12.49 1.99
C GLY A 107 -19.39 -11.70 2.51
N PHE A 108 -20.54 -11.93 1.90
CA PHE A 108 -21.78 -11.23 2.13
C PHE A 108 -22.87 -12.27 2.37
N ARG A 109 -23.67 -12.16 3.43
CA ARG A 109 -24.85 -13.03 3.67
C ARG A 109 -26.16 -12.40 3.22
N ASP A 110 -26.84 -12.98 2.22
CA ASP A 110 -28.00 -12.35 1.58
C ASP A 110 -29.27 -12.52 2.42
N LEU A 111 -30.40 -11.95 1.98
CA LEU A 111 -31.69 -12.09 2.69
C LEU A 111 -32.14 -13.52 2.92
N GLU A 112 -31.58 -14.48 2.17
CA GLU A 112 -31.89 -15.89 2.27
C GLU A 112 -30.83 -16.65 3.08
N GLY A 113 -29.83 -15.95 3.61
CA GLY A 113 -28.74 -16.54 4.35
C GLY A 113 -27.61 -17.09 3.49
N ASN A 114 -27.65 -16.94 2.15
CA ASN A 114 -26.59 -17.44 1.28
C ASN A 114 -25.35 -16.56 1.42
N THR A 115 -24.18 -17.19 1.53
CA THR A 115 -22.90 -16.46 1.52
C THR A 115 -22.43 -16.28 0.08
N ARG A 116 -22.17 -15.03 -0.30
CA ARG A 116 -21.68 -14.62 -1.61
C ARG A 116 -20.30 -13.97 -1.46
N PRO A 117 -19.39 -14.15 -2.42
CA PRO A 117 -18.08 -13.50 -2.37
C PRO A 117 -18.19 -11.97 -2.35
N ASN A 118 -17.34 -11.30 -1.58
CA ASN A 118 -17.11 -9.87 -1.72
C ASN A 118 -15.92 -9.60 -2.65
N TRP A 119 -16.19 -9.22 -3.91
CA TRP A 119 -15.13 -8.87 -4.86
C TRP A 119 -14.42 -7.57 -4.53
N THR A 120 -15.01 -6.73 -3.67
CA THR A 120 -14.48 -5.41 -3.37
C THR A 120 -14.49 -5.10 -1.89
N ILE A 121 -13.30 -5.12 -1.30
CA ILE A 121 -13.09 -4.85 0.12
C ILE A 121 -12.76 -3.38 0.28
N TYR A 122 -13.40 -2.71 1.24
CA TYR A 122 -13.24 -1.28 1.54
C TYR A 122 -13.39 -0.31 0.34
N GLY A 123 -13.92 -0.78 -0.79
CA GLY A 123 -14.06 0.02 -2.00
C GLY A 123 -12.75 0.23 -2.79
N THR A 124 -11.67 -0.49 -2.49
CA THR A 124 -10.36 -0.30 -3.11
C THR A 124 -9.69 -1.61 -3.55
N PHE A 125 -9.90 -2.71 -2.85
CA PHE A 125 -9.38 -4.03 -3.24
C PHE A 125 -10.25 -4.67 -4.32
N SER A 126 -9.64 -5.35 -5.29
CA SER A 126 -10.38 -6.25 -6.18
C SER A 126 -9.87 -7.68 -6.09
N LEU A 127 -10.79 -8.61 -5.80
CA LEU A 127 -10.50 -10.05 -5.70
C LEU A 127 -10.92 -10.83 -6.93
N GLY A 128 -11.49 -10.16 -7.94
CA GLY A 128 -12.08 -10.82 -9.09
C GLY A 128 -11.08 -11.44 -10.08
N GLN A 129 -9.79 -11.57 -9.74
CA GLN A 129 -8.83 -12.35 -10.53
C GLN A 129 -8.80 -13.85 -10.19
N LYS A 130 -9.41 -14.20 -9.05
CA LYS A 130 -9.31 -15.54 -8.45
C LYS A 130 -10.52 -16.37 -8.79
N PHE A 131 -10.77 -16.56 -10.08
CA PHE A 131 -11.86 -17.40 -10.55
C PHE A 131 -11.53 -18.10 -11.87
N ASP A 132 -12.20 -19.24 -12.09
CA ASP A 132 -12.32 -19.85 -13.41
C ASP A 132 -13.55 -20.77 -13.48
N TYR A 133 -13.90 -21.22 -14.69
CA TYR A 133 -15.00 -22.14 -14.96
C TYR A 133 -14.52 -23.60 -15.01
N ASP A 134 -15.20 -24.47 -14.27
CA ASP A 134 -15.03 -25.91 -14.35
C ASP A 134 -16.14 -26.51 -15.25
N PRO A 135 -15.81 -27.01 -16.46
CA PRO A 135 -16.77 -27.65 -17.35
C PRO A 135 -17.27 -29.02 -16.87
N ASP A 136 -16.54 -29.73 -16.00
CA ASP A 136 -16.99 -31.01 -15.44
C ASP A 136 -18.15 -30.80 -14.46
N THR A 137 -18.06 -29.80 -13.57
CA THR A 137 -19.14 -29.47 -12.63
C THR A 137 -20.08 -28.36 -13.11
N LYS A 138 -19.82 -27.81 -14.30
CA LYS A 138 -20.60 -26.74 -14.97
C LYS A 138 -20.78 -25.51 -14.10
N ALA A 139 -19.74 -25.13 -13.36
CA ALA A 139 -19.80 -24.10 -12.33
C ALA A 139 -18.54 -23.24 -12.32
N PHE A 140 -18.68 -21.99 -11.89
CA PHE A 140 -17.54 -21.11 -11.62
C PHE A 140 -17.06 -21.31 -10.20
N TYR A 141 -15.74 -21.37 -10.00
CA TYR A 141 -15.12 -21.43 -8.67
C TYR A 141 -14.30 -20.20 -8.42
N PHE A 142 -14.23 -19.80 -7.16
CA PHE A 142 -13.56 -18.60 -6.72
C PHE A 142 -12.84 -18.82 -5.41
N TYR A 143 -11.72 -18.12 -5.21
CA TYR A 143 -11.03 -18.09 -3.92
C TYR A 143 -10.89 -16.66 -3.42
N ALA A 144 -11.38 -16.36 -2.22
CA ALA A 144 -11.33 -15.02 -1.64
C ALA A 144 -11.40 -15.06 -0.10
N GLY A 145 -10.42 -14.49 0.58
CA GLY A 145 -10.41 -14.35 2.05
C GLY A 145 -10.60 -15.68 2.78
N GLY A 146 -9.81 -16.68 2.40
CA GLY A 146 -9.87 -18.04 2.92
C GLY A 146 -11.10 -18.85 2.48
N SER A 147 -12.06 -18.24 1.79
CA SER A 147 -13.28 -18.89 1.36
C SER A 147 -13.17 -19.39 -0.07
N THR A 148 -13.77 -20.55 -0.35
CA THR A 148 -13.88 -21.10 -1.71
C THR A 148 -15.34 -21.12 -2.11
N PHE A 149 -15.69 -20.26 -3.06
CA PHE A 149 -17.08 -20.11 -3.51
C PHE A 149 -17.29 -20.85 -4.83
N ARG A 150 -18.49 -21.39 -5.00
CA ARG A 150 -18.98 -22.01 -6.22
C ARG A 150 -20.26 -21.32 -6.67
N TYR A 151 -20.34 -20.96 -7.95
CA TYR A 151 -21.55 -20.46 -8.59
C TYR A 151 -22.02 -21.40 -9.69
N GLU A 152 -23.27 -21.85 -9.57
CA GLU A 152 -23.92 -22.74 -10.54
C GLU A 152 -24.87 -21.93 -11.43
N PRO A 153 -24.53 -21.64 -12.69
CA PRO A 153 -25.34 -20.77 -13.55
C PRO A 153 -26.76 -21.29 -13.80
N ALA A 154 -26.93 -22.61 -13.92
CA ALA A 154 -28.23 -23.24 -14.14
C ALA A 154 -29.18 -23.05 -12.95
N GLN A 155 -28.64 -23.15 -11.73
CA GLN A 155 -29.41 -22.99 -10.48
C GLN A 155 -29.42 -21.54 -9.97
N ARG A 156 -28.57 -20.67 -10.53
CA ARG A 156 -28.36 -19.28 -10.08
C ARG A 156 -27.98 -19.20 -8.60
N LYS A 157 -27.19 -20.18 -8.15
CA LYS A 157 -26.91 -20.43 -6.73
C LYS A 157 -25.43 -20.25 -6.41
N TRP A 158 -25.16 -19.51 -5.34
CA TRP A 158 -23.84 -19.43 -4.70
C TRP A 158 -23.75 -20.42 -3.55
N THR A 159 -22.60 -21.08 -3.42
CA THR A 159 -22.28 -21.95 -2.28
C THR A 159 -20.87 -21.63 -1.79
N ASP A 160 -20.71 -21.43 -0.49
CA ASP A 160 -19.40 -21.45 0.17
C ASP A 160 -19.07 -22.90 0.52
N LEU A 161 -18.01 -23.44 -0.10
CA LEU A 161 -17.63 -24.84 0.02
C LEU A 161 -16.86 -25.14 1.31
N LYS A 162 -16.33 -24.12 1.99
CA LYS A 162 -15.62 -24.25 3.29
C LYS A 162 -14.61 -25.41 3.33
N PRO A 163 -13.62 -25.46 2.42
CA PRO A 163 -12.62 -26.50 2.46
C PRO A 163 -11.85 -26.47 3.78
N ALA A 164 -11.51 -27.65 4.31
CA ALA A 164 -10.80 -27.75 5.59
C ALA A 164 -9.37 -27.20 5.53
N SER A 165 -8.72 -27.26 4.37
CA SER A 165 -7.40 -26.70 4.08
C SER A 165 -7.51 -25.60 3.02
N HIS A 166 -6.77 -24.51 3.20
CA HIS A 166 -6.67 -23.41 2.23
C HIS A 166 -5.42 -22.54 2.50
N PRO A 167 -4.92 -21.78 1.50
CA PRO A 167 -3.67 -21.03 1.63
C PRO A 167 -3.58 -20.14 2.87
N GLU A 168 -4.61 -19.34 3.17
CA GLU A 168 -4.59 -18.41 4.32
C GLU A 168 -4.58 -19.10 5.69
N LYS A 169 -5.19 -20.29 5.80
CA LYS A 169 -5.17 -21.07 7.05
C LYS A 169 -3.80 -21.68 7.30
N GLU A 170 -3.16 -22.19 6.25
CA GLU A 170 -1.87 -22.87 6.36
C GLU A 170 -0.68 -21.89 6.43
N LEU A 171 -0.78 -20.73 5.77
CA LEU A 171 0.32 -19.76 5.64
C LEU A 171 0.15 -18.52 6.52
N GLY A 172 -1.06 -18.26 7.04
CA GLY A 172 -1.38 -17.01 7.71
C GLY A 172 -1.39 -15.79 6.79
N GLY A 173 -1.94 -14.68 7.27
CA GLY A 173 -2.13 -13.47 6.47
C GLY A 173 -3.38 -13.53 5.60
N ILE A 174 -3.45 -12.66 4.59
CA ILE A 174 -4.60 -12.50 3.70
C ILE A 174 -4.08 -12.50 2.27
N LEU A 175 -4.30 -13.58 1.54
CA LEU A 175 -3.78 -13.70 0.19
C LEU A 175 -4.48 -12.71 -0.75
N LEU A 176 -3.74 -11.77 -1.31
CA LEU A 176 -4.19 -10.78 -2.29
C LEU A 176 -3.53 -11.00 -3.66
N TRP A 177 -4.12 -10.49 -4.75
CA TRP A 177 -3.51 -10.44 -6.12
C TRP A 177 -3.10 -11.74 -6.79
N SER A 178 -3.48 -12.89 -6.22
CA SER A 178 -3.27 -14.20 -6.85
C SER A 178 -4.24 -14.42 -8.02
N SER A 179 -3.93 -15.37 -8.88
CA SER A 179 -4.81 -15.83 -9.96
C SER A 179 -5.04 -17.33 -9.82
N ILE A 180 -6.20 -17.82 -10.29
CA ILE A 180 -6.49 -19.25 -10.40
C ILE A 180 -6.92 -19.58 -11.82
N VAL A 181 -6.77 -20.85 -12.21
CA VAL A 181 -7.22 -21.38 -13.51
C VAL A 181 -7.61 -22.86 -13.35
N TYR A 182 -8.57 -23.34 -14.13
CA TYR A 182 -8.96 -24.75 -14.17
C TYR A 182 -8.06 -25.55 -15.11
N ASP A 183 -7.38 -26.55 -14.55
CA ASP A 183 -6.66 -27.59 -15.27
C ASP A 183 -7.64 -28.74 -15.53
N SER A 184 -8.12 -28.84 -16.78
CA SER A 184 -9.06 -29.88 -17.20
C SER A 184 -8.41 -31.26 -17.40
N HIS A 185 -7.08 -31.36 -17.38
CA HIS A 185 -6.39 -32.64 -17.43
C HIS A 185 -6.47 -33.36 -16.09
N ASN A 186 -6.12 -32.67 -15.00
CA ASN A 186 -6.16 -33.25 -13.64
C ASN A 186 -7.47 -32.96 -12.89
N LYS A 187 -8.39 -32.20 -13.49
CA LYS A 187 -9.69 -31.81 -12.90
C LYS A 187 -9.56 -31.07 -11.58
N GLN A 188 -8.68 -30.07 -11.57
CA GLN A 188 -8.38 -29.27 -10.39
C GLN A 188 -8.08 -27.82 -10.79
N PHE A 189 -8.12 -26.91 -9.85
CA PHE A 189 -7.66 -25.54 -10.06
C PHE A 189 -6.20 -25.42 -9.67
N VAL A 190 -5.44 -24.60 -10.40
CA VAL A 190 -4.09 -24.16 -10.04
C VAL A 190 -4.18 -22.70 -9.59
N LEU A 191 -3.56 -22.38 -8.45
CA LEU A 191 -3.39 -21.02 -7.93
C LEU A 191 -1.91 -20.68 -7.90
N PHE A 192 -1.58 -19.47 -8.35
CA PHE A 192 -0.21 -18.94 -8.25
C PHE A 192 -0.21 -17.41 -8.06
N GLY A 193 0.90 -16.92 -7.51
CA GLY A 193 1.17 -15.50 -7.30
C GLY A 193 0.33 -14.90 -6.19
N GLY A 194 0.34 -13.57 -6.13
CA GLY A 194 -0.25 -12.83 -5.04
C GLY A 194 0.66 -12.71 -3.82
N GLY A 195 0.32 -11.82 -2.89
CA GLY A 195 1.14 -11.54 -1.72
C GLY A 195 0.35 -11.45 -0.44
N ASN A 196 0.98 -10.87 0.59
CA ASN A 196 0.38 -10.61 1.89
C ASN A 196 0.05 -11.87 2.73
N VAL A 197 0.87 -12.90 2.55
CA VAL A 197 0.88 -14.12 3.37
C VAL A 197 2.17 -14.19 4.20
N GLN A 198 2.17 -14.97 5.28
CA GLN A 198 3.30 -15.03 6.21
C GLN A 198 4.32 -16.09 5.83
N THR A 199 4.88 -15.96 4.63
CA THR A 199 5.91 -16.85 4.09
C THR A 199 7.24 -16.12 3.90
N GLU A 200 8.35 -16.86 3.91
CA GLU A 200 9.66 -16.29 3.62
C GLU A 200 9.76 -15.73 2.19
N ARG A 201 9.04 -16.33 1.23
CA ARG A 201 8.99 -15.88 -0.17
C ARG A 201 8.09 -14.65 -0.39
N GLY A 202 7.28 -14.28 0.61
CA GLY A 202 6.29 -13.19 0.52
C GLY A 202 5.04 -13.52 -0.31
N ASP A 203 4.93 -14.74 -0.85
CA ASP A 203 3.84 -15.22 -1.71
C ASP A 203 3.41 -16.65 -1.29
N PRO A 204 2.32 -17.22 -1.86
CA PRO A 204 1.81 -18.53 -1.43
C PRO A 204 2.52 -19.73 -2.08
N GLY A 205 3.38 -19.54 -3.10
CA GLY A 205 3.80 -20.64 -3.96
C GLY A 205 2.70 -21.13 -4.90
N THR A 206 2.89 -22.35 -5.42
CA THR A 206 1.89 -23.02 -6.26
C THR A 206 0.94 -23.85 -5.39
N TRP A 207 -0.35 -23.65 -5.56
CA TRP A 207 -1.40 -24.41 -4.88
C TRP A 207 -2.33 -25.06 -5.89
N THR A 208 -2.95 -26.18 -5.52
CA THR A 208 -4.07 -26.74 -6.25
C THR A 208 -5.31 -26.89 -5.38
N TYR A 209 -6.48 -26.86 -6.01
CA TYR A 209 -7.76 -27.16 -5.38
C TYR A 209 -8.48 -28.26 -6.15
N SER A 210 -8.83 -29.34 -5.45
CA SER A 210 -9.60 -30.44 -6.03
C SER A 210 -11.08 -30.29 -5.66
N PRO A 211 -11.98 -30.04 -6.64
CA PRO A 211 -13.42 -29.93 -6.37
C PRO A 211 -14.02 -31.21 -5.78
N SER A 212 -13.59 -32.39 -6.24
CA SER A 212 -14.09 -33.68 -5.74
C SER A 212 -13.69 -33.97 -4.30
N LYS A 213 -12.54 -33.46 -3.85
CA LYS A 213 -12.06 -33.61 -2.47
C LYS A 213 -12.42 -32.42 -1.58
N ASN A 214 -12.87 -31.31 -2.15
CA ASN A 214 -13.07 -30.03 -1.47
C ASN A 214 -11.87 -29.63 -0.59
N ALA A 215 -10.67 -29.66 -1.18
CA ALA A 215 -9.42 -29.44 -0.44
C ALA A 215 -8.39 -28.71 -1.30
N TRP A 216 -7.72 -27.74 -0.68
CA TRP A 216 -6.52 -27.10 -1.24
C TRP A 216 -5.27 -27.86 -0.79
N THR A 217 -4.28 -27.97 -1.67
CA THR A 217 -2.98 -28.58 -1.40
C THR A 217 -1.86 -27.71 -1.97
N GLN A 218 -0.83 -27.44 -1.16
CA GLN A 218 0.36 -26.75 -1.65
C GLN A 218 1.25 -27.73 -2.39
N ILE A 219 1.69 -27.36 -3.59
CA ILE A 219 2.70 -28.11 -4.33
C ILE A 219 4.05 -27.49 -4.01
N LYS A 220 4.94 -28.28 -3.39
CA LYS A 220 6.33 -27.87 -3.15
C LYS A 220 7.14 -28.14 -4.42
N LEU A 221 7.63 -27.07 -5.03
CA LEU A 221 8.38 -27.13 -6.28
C LEU A 221 9.73 -26.43 -6.10
N ASP A 222 10.80 -27.08 -6.58
CA ASP A 222 12.17 -26.53 -6.54
C ASP A 222 12.32 -25.32 -7.46
N LYS A 223 11.59 -25.32 -8.58
CA LYS A 223 11.56 -24.24 -9.57
C LYS A 223 10.14 -23.76 -9.78
N GLN A 224 9.92 -22.46 -9.60
CA GLN A 224 8.66 -21.76 -9.87
C GLN A 224 8.98 -20.31 -10.28
N PRO A 225 8.04 -19.59 -10.93
CA PRO A 225 8.24 -18.19 -11.25
C PRO A 225 8.54 -17.38 -9.97
N PRO A 226 9.28 -16.26 -10.00
CA PRO A 226 9.44 -15.42 -8.82
C PRO A 226 8.10 -14.81 -8.37
N GLN A 227 8.06 -14.38 -7.10
CA GLN A 227 6.90 -13.76 -6.47
C GLN A 227 6.45 -12.52 -7.24
N ARG A 228 5.14 -12.42 -7.46
CA ARG A 228 4.51 -11.42 -8.30
C ARG A 228 3.02 -11.29 -7.98
N ALA A 229 2.50 -10.09 -8.12
CA ALA A 229 1.09 -9.75 -8.00
C ALA A 229 0.48 -9.51 -9.40
N ASN A 230 -0.84 -9.64 -9.51
CA ASN A 230 -1.63 -9.28 -10.69
C ASN A 230 -1.16 -9.93 -12.01
N ALA A 231 -0.44 -11.05 -11.94
CA ALA A 231 -0.18 -11.94 -13.08
C ALA A 231 -1.40 -12.86 -13.29
N ARG A 232 -1.76 -13.13 -14.55
CA ARG A 232 -2.89 -13.99 -14.89
C ARG A 232 -2.42 -15.37 -15.34
N LEU A 233 -3.22 -16.38 -14.99
CA LEU A 233 -3.07 -17.74 -15.47
C LEU A 233 -4.09 -18.03 -16.58
N ALA A 234 -3.70 -18.83 -17.57
CA ALA A 234 -4.60 -19.39 -18.56
C ALA A 234 -4.17 -20.83 -18.89
N PHE A 235 -5.12 -21.73 -19.07
CA PHE A 235 -4.82 -23.14 -19.35
C PHE A 235 -4.91 -23.42 -20.85
N ASP A 236 -3.85 -24.01 -21.40
CA ASP A 236 -3.82 -24.60 -22.72
C ASP A 236 -4.16 -26.11 -22.60
N PRO A 237 -5.39 -26.53 -22.97
CA PRO A 237 -5.80 -27.92 -22.91
C PRO A 237 -5.15 -28.81 -23.98
N VAL A 238 -4.59 -28.25 -25.05
CA VAL A 238 -3.93 -29.00 -26.12
C VAL A 238 -2.56 -29.47 -25.65
N ASN A 239 -1.79 -28.54 -25.07
CA ASN A 239 -0.44 -28.81 -24.60
C ASN A 239 -0.38 -29.22 -23.12
N LYS A 240 -1.51 -29.15 -22.39
CA LYS A 240 -1.63 -29.44 -20.95
C LYS A 240 -0.70 -28.56 -20.13
N LYS A 241 -0.78 -27.25 -20.36
CA LYS A 241 0.11 -26.26 -19.76
C LYS A 241 -0.72 -25.12 -19.17
N VAL A 242 -0.43 -24.72 -17.94
CA VAL A 242 -0.89 -23.42 -17.44
C VAL A 242 0.16 -22.38 -17.81
N VAL A 243 -0.24 -21.35 -18.56
CA VAL A 243 0.62 -20.24 -18.97
C VAL A 243 0.44 -19.06 -18.02
N LEU A 244 1.56 -18.43 -17.67
CA LEU A 244 1.65 -17.19 -16.93
C LEU A 244 2.50 -16.19 -17.72
N PHE A 245 2.08 -14.92 -17.72
CA PHE A 245 2.86 -13.84 -18.31
C PHE A 245 2.97 -12.64 -17.35
N GLY A 246 4.15 -12.02 -17.31
CA GLY A 246 4.39 -10.74 -16.64
C GLY A 246 3.98 -10.74 -15.16
N GLY A 247 3.42 -9.62 -14.70
CA GLY A 247 3.08 -9.39 -13.29
C GLY A 247 3.91 -8.29 -12.65
N ASP A 248 3.60 -8.01 -11.39
CA ASP A 248 4.12 -6.88 -10.63
C ASP A 248 4.90 -7.37 -9.40
N GLN A 249 6.20 -7.08 -9.33
CA GLN A 249 7.02 -7.35 -8.14
C GLN A 249 7.00 -6.19 -7.13
N LEU A 250 6.14 -5.18 -7.37
CA LEU A 250 5.92 -3.98 -6.57
C LEU A 250 7.00 -2.90 -6.72
N ASP A 251 8.20 -3.26 -7.17
CA ASP A 251 9.28 -2.36 -7.58
C ASP A 251 9.59 -2.42 -9.09
N GLN A 252 9.24 -3.54 -9.75
CA GLN A 252 9.39 -3.74 -11.18
C GLN A 252 8.24 -4.55 -11.81
N LEU A 253 7.89 -4.23 -13.05
CA LEU A 253 6.98 -5.05 -13.88
C LEU A 253 7.78 -6.03 -14.72
N LEU A 254 7.21 -7.21 -14.92
CA LEU A 254 7.84 -8.31 -15.64
C LEU A 254 7.28 -8.50 -17.05
N SER A 255 8.08 -9.08 -17.94
CA SER A 255 7.70 -9.51 -19.30
C SER A 255 8.02 -10.98 -19.58
N ASP A 256 8.33 -11.76 -18.54
CA ASP A 256 8.66 -13.18 -18.64
C ASP A 256 7.40 -14.03 -18.92
N THR A 257 7.61 -15.18 -19.57
CA THR A 257 6.57 -16.17 -19.84
C THR A 257 6.94 -17.47 -19.14
N TRP A 258 6.00 -18.01 -18.37
CA TRP A 258 6.18 -19.28 -17.68
C TRP A 258 5.09 -20.26 -18.08
N ALA A 259 5.42 -21.55 -18.11
CA ALA A 259 4.46 -22.62 -18.32
C ALA A 259 4.59 -23.68 -17.24
N PHE A 260 3.48 -24.06 -16.62
CA PHE A 260 3.40 -25.18 -15.70
C PHE A 260 2.90 -26.41 -16.44
N ASP A 261 3.76 -27.41 -16.58
CA ASP A 261 3.39 -28.74 -17.05
C ASP A 261 2.50 -29.42 -16.00
N VAL A 262 1.21 -29.56 -16.29
CA VAL A 262 0.30 -30.15 -15.29
C VAL A 262 0.46 -31.67 -15.20
N VAL A 263 1.08 -32.32 -16.19
CA VAL A 263 1.37 -33.76 -16.17
C VAL A 263 2.59 -34.03 -15.29
N LYS A 264 3.67 -33.25 -15.48
CA LYS A 264 4.92 -33.38 -14.71
C LYS A 264 4.90 -32.62 -13.39
N GLN A 265 3.92 -31.73 -13.21
CA GLN A 265 3.85 -30.75 -12.12
C GLN A 265 5.13 -29.92 -11.98
N GLN A 266 5.58 -29.32 -13.09
CA GLN A 266 6.83 -28.54 -13.12
C GLN A 266 6.66 -27.24 -13.88
N TRP A 267 7.20 -26.16 -13.32
CA TRP A 267 7.31 -24.88 -14.02
C TRP A 267 8.56 -24.83 -14.91
N GLU A 268 8.37 -24.37 -16.14
CA GLU A 268 9.45 -23.98 -17.04
C GLU A 268 9.30 -22.51 -17.43
N GLU A 269 10.41 -21.79 -17.43
CA GLU A 269 10.47 -20.47 -18.05
C GLU A 269 10.61 -20.68 -19.55
N ILE A 270 9.75 -20.02 -20.32
CA ILE A 270 9.83 -19.97 -21.77
C ILE A 270 10.49 -18.66 -22.14
N ILE A 271 11.46 -18.73 -23.05
CA ILE A 271 12.21 -17.57 -23.55
C ILE A 271 11.88 -17.40 -25.05
N PRO A 272 10.78 -16.70 -25.41
CA PRO A 272 10.45 -16.37 -26.80
C PRO A 272 11.47 -15.41 -27.41
N GLU A 273 11.46 -15.19 -28.72
CA GLU A 273 12.36 -14.19 -29.34
C GLU A 273 11.90 -12.74 -29.07
N ASN A 274 10.58 -12.54 -29.03
CA ASN A 274 9.93 -11.26 -28.80
C ASN A 274 8.74 -11.49 -27.87
N VAL A 275 8.56 -10.60 -26.89
CA VAL A 275 7.49 -10.69 -25.88
C VAL A 275 6.69 -9.38 -25.82
N PRO A 276 5.45 -9.38 -25.31
CA PRO A 276 4.78 -8.13 -24.98
C PRO A 276 5.61 -7.30 -23.97
N ALA A 277 5.50 -5.97 -24.02
CA ALA A 277 6.18 -5.10 -23.05
C ALA A 277 5.79 -5.43 -21.60
N PRO A 278 6.68 -5.18 -20.60
CA PRO A 278 6.42 -5.49 -19.20
C PRO A 278 5.10 -4.88 -18.70
N ARG A 279 4.29 -5.69 -18.00
CA ARG A 279 2.93 -5.29 -17.59
C ARG A 279 2.35 -6.18 -16.51
N ALA A 280 1.35 -5.65 -15.82
CA ALA A 280 0.49 -6.40 -14.91
C ALA A 280 -0.98 -6.01 -15.10
N GLY A 281 -1.90 -6.73 -14.45
CA GLY A 281 -3.33 -6.44 -14.51
C GLY A 281 -3.97 -6.65 -15.89
N HIS A 282 -3.29 -7.31 -16.81
CA HIS A 282 -3.85 -7.72 -18.10
C HIS A 282 -4.89 -8.85 -17.92
N ALA A 283 -5.66 -9.14 -18.97
CA ALA A 283 -6.40 -10.39 -19.06
C ALA A 283 -5.54 -11.44 -19.78
N LEU A 284 -5.68 -12.71 -19.38
CA LEU A 284 -5.09 -13.86 -20.07
C LEU A 284 -6.17 -14.93 -20.22
N CYS A 285 -6.45 -15.37 -21.45
CA CYS A 285 -7.56 -16.27 -21.75
C CYS A 285 -7.17 -17.32 -22.79
N TRP A 286 -7.85 -18.46 -22.80
CA TRP A 286 -7.74 -19.45 -23.89
C TRP A 286 -8.63 -19.04 -25.07
N LEU A 287 -8.13 -19.19 -26.30
CA LEU A 287 -8.87 -19.08 -27.55
C LEU A 287 -9.20 -20.51 -28.06
N PRO A 288 -10.43 -21.02 -27.86
CA PRO A 288 -10.77 -22.39 -28.22
C PRO A 288 -10.59 -22.72 -29.71
N LYS A 289 -10.89 -21.80 -30.61
CA LYS A 289 -10.84 -22.05 -32.05
C LYS A 289 -9.42 -21.91 -32.58
N ALA A 290 -8.70 -20.85 -32.19
CA ALA A 290 -7.32 -20.63 -32.59
C ALA A 290 -6.31 -21.55 -31.90
N LYS A 291 -6.69 -22.16 -30.77
CA LYS A 291 -5.82 -22.98 -29.90
C LYS A 291 -4.59 -22.21 -29.41
N LYS A 292 -4.80 -20.98 -28.94
CA LYS A 292 -3.75 -20.07 -28.45
C LYS A 292 -4.17 -19.39 -27.16
N ILE A 293 -3.21 -18.90 -26.41
CA ILE A 293 -3.46 -18.03 -25.25
C ILE A 293 -3.55 -16.59 -25.74
N LEU A 294 -4.57 -15.84 -25.34
CA LEU A 294 -4.77 -14.42 -25.63
C LEU A 294 -4.42 -13.58 -24.40
N LEU A 295 -3.56 -12.57 -24.58
CA LEU A 295 -3.31 -11.50 -23.63
C LEU A 295 -4.00 -10.22 -24.09
N ILE A 296 -4.62 -9.49 -23.15
CA ILE A 296 -5.29 -8.21 -23.44
C ILE A 296 -4.87 -7.13 -22.44
N GLY A 297 -4.38 -6.00 -22.97
CA GLY A 297 -4.16 -4.77 -22.21
C GLY A 297 -3.14 -4.91 -21.07
N GLY A 298 -3.43 -4.25 -19.95
CA GLY A 298 -2.56 -4.17 -18.76
C GLY A 298 -2.22 -2.72 -18.38
N TYR A 299 -1.45 -2.58 -17.31
CA TYR A 299 -0.92 -1.31 -16.85
C TYR A 299 0.61 -1.31 -16.79
N THR A 300 1.18 -0.11 -16.79
CA THR A 300 2.58 0.18 -16.49
C THR A 300 2.70 1.17 -15.32
N TYR A 301 3.91 1.45 -14.86
CA TYR A 301 4.15 2.41 -13.79
C TYR A 301 4.07 3.86 -14.27
N THR A 302 3.76 4.75 -13.33
CA THR A 302 4.13 6.16 -13.41
C THR A 302 5.26 6.43 -12.43
N SER A 303 6.07 7.45 -12.72
CA SER A 303 7.09 7.97 -11.79
C SER A 303 6.60 9.25 -11.12
N THR A 304 5.32 9.27 -10.72
CA THR A 304 4.71 10.48 -10.15
C THR A 304 5.26 10.80 -8.76
N THR A 305 5.44 12.09 -8.50
CA THR A 305 5.94 12.63 -7.22
C THR A 305 4.87 13.48 -6.51
N SER A 306 3.73 13.68 -7.19
CA SER A 306 2.61 14.46 -6.67
C SER A 306 1.86 13.69 -5.58
N TYR A 307 1.44 14.44 -4.56
CA TYR A 307 0.50 13.97 -3.53
C TYR A 307 -0.73 13.34 -4.20
N VAL A 308 -1.21 12.21 -3.66
CA VAL A 308 -2.38 11.43 -4.13
C VAL A 308 -2.39 11.00 -5.61
N ALA A 309 -1.26 11.12 -6.33
CA ALA A 309 -1.25 10.83 -7.75
C ALA A 309 -1.25 9.31 -8.05
N PRO A 310 -1.84 8.88 -9.17
CA PRO A 310 -1.85 7.46 -9.55
C PRO A 310 -0.44 6.95 -9.81
N LEU A 311 -0.01 5.90 -9.08
CA LEU A 311 1.29 5.23 -9.25
C LEU A 311 1.38 4.34 -10.50
N TYR A 312 0.26 4.18 -11.20
CA TYR A 312 0.10 3.30 -12.34
C TYR A 312 -0.64 4.05 -13.45
N GLN A 313 -0.30 3.73 -14.69
CA GLN A 313 -0.98 4.20 -15.88
C GLN A 313 -1.28 3.04 -16.81
N ARG A 314 -2.29 3.21 -17.66
CA ARG A 314 -2.74 2.15 -18.56
C ARG A 314 -1.83 2.05 -19.77
N LEU A 315 -1.57 0.83 -20.23
CA LEU A 315 -1.00 0.60 -21.56
C LEU A 315 -2.09 0.75 -22.66
N PRO A 316 -1.70 0.98 -23.92
CA PRO A 316 -2.61 0.79 -25.05
C PRO A 316 -3.30 -0.59 -25.00
N VAL A 317 -4.52 -0.70 -25.54
CA VAL A 317 -5.23 -2.00 -25.56
C VAL A 317 -4.71 -2.82 -26.72
N GLU A 318 -3.65 -3.54 -26.43
CA GLU A 318 -3.06 -4.52 -27.34
C GLU A 318 -3.66 -5.91 -27.08
N MET A 319 -3.79 -6.68 -28.15
CA MET A 319 -4.02 -8.13 -28.06
C MET A 319 -2.82 -8.88 -28.61
N TRP A 320 -2.26 -9.75 -27.78
CA TRP A 320 -1.18 -10.65 -28.15
C TRP A 320 -1.65 -12.08 -28.01
N THR A 321 -1.28 -12.94 -28.95
CA THR A 321 -1.50 -14.38 -28.85
C THR A 321 -0.19 -15.10 -28.58
N PHE A 322 -0.21 -16.10 -27.71
CA PHE A 322 0.89 -17.00 -27.44
C PHE A 322 0.54 -18.40 -27.89
N ASP A 323 1.41 -18.97 -28.73
CA ASP A 323 1.37 -20.36 -29.13
C ASP A 323 2.39 -21.15 -28.30
N VAL A 324 1.89 -22.06 -27.45
CA VAL A 324 2.70 -22.87 -26.54
C VAL A 324 3.58 -23.86 -27.30
N ALA A 325 3.10 -24.42 -28.42
CA ALA A 325 3.84 -25.41 -29.20
C ALA A 325 5.04 -24.78 -29.90
N THR A 326 4.85 -23.57 -30.45
CA THR A 326 5.94 -22.84 -31.14
C THR A 326 6.68 -21.85 -30.24
N LYS A 327 6.24 -21.67 -28.98
CA LYS A 327 6.81 -20.77 -27.98
C LYS A 327 6.89 -19.32 -28.46
N ARG A 328 5.86 -18.85 -29.20
CA ARG A 328 5.89 -17.58 -29.92
C ARG A 328 4.73 -16.67 -29.53
N TRP A 329 5.05 -15.41 -29.23
CA TRP A 329 4.07 -14.32 -29.14
C TRP A 329 3.82 -13.67 -30.51
N SER A 330 2.58 -13.29 -30.78
CA SER A 330 2.18 -12.60 -32.02
C SER A 330 1.13 -11.52 -31.71
N LEU A 331 1.39 -10.28 -32.12
CA LEU A 331 0.46 -9.17 -31.97
C LEU A 331 -0.67 -9.30 -33.00
N VAL A 332 -1.93 -9.20 -32.57
CA VAL A 332 -3.12 -9.34 -33.45
C VAL A 332 -4.00 -8.10 -33.47
N VAL A 333 -3.99 -7.29 -32.41
CA VAL A 333 -4.70 -6.00 -32.34
C VAL A 333 -3.82 -4.97 -31.66
N GLN A 334 -3.75 -3.77 -32.24
CA GLN A 334 -3.21 -2.58 -31.60
C GLN A 334 -4.27 -1.47 -31.68
N ALA A 335 -5.01 -1.27 -30.59
CA ALA A 335 -5.97 -0.16 -30.50
C ALA A 335 -5.41 0.97 -29.63
N GLY A 336 -5.59 2.21 -30.08
CA GLY A 336 -5.28 3.38 -29.28
C GLY A 336 -6.08 3.41 -27.98
N ALA A 337 -5.65 4.19 -26.99
CA ALA A 337 -6.31 4.21 -25.68
C ALA A 337 -7.79 4.66 -25.72
N LYS A 338 -8.23 5.32 -26.79
CA LYS A 338 -9.63 5.74 -27.00
C LYS A 338 -10.43 4.81 -27.93
N GLU A 339 -9.77 3.81 -28.52
CA GLU A 339 -10.31 2.92 -29.56
C GLU A 339 -10.64 1.52 -29.01
N GLY A 340 -10.72 1.39 -27.68
CA GLY A 340 -10.97 0.12 -27.02
C GLY A 340 -11.38 0.28 -25.55
N PRO A 341 -11.64 -0.84 -24.86
CA PRO A 341 -12.16 -0.87 -23.50
C PRO A 341 -11.31 -0.07 -22.53
N ASP A 342 -11.90 0.77 -21.67
CA ASP A 342 -11.24 1.73 -20.80
C ASP A 342 -11.10 1.23 -19.34
N ALA A 343 -10.09 0.39 -19.09
CA ALA A 343 -9.77 -0.11 -17.74
C ALA A 343 -9.07 0.94 -16.86
N ARG A 344 -9.25 0.89 -15.54
CA ARG A 344 -8.39 1.68 -14.62
C ARG A 344 -7.01 1.05 -14.50
N ALA A 345 -5.99 1.89 -14.54
CA ALA A 345 -4.64 1.49 -14.14
C ALA A 345 -4.64 1.08 -12.67
N ASN A 346 -3.90 0.03 -12.30
CA ASN A 346 -3.83 -0.65 -10.98
C ASN A 346 -4.91 -1.70 -10.65
N PHE A 347 -5.92 -1.88 -11.51
CA PHE A 347 -6.86 -3.00 -11.42
C PHE A 347 -6.62 -3.97 -12.57
N PHE A 348 -7.14 -5.18 -12.41
CA PHE A 348 -7.12 -6.15 -13.48
C PHE A 348 -8.18 -5.86 -14.54
N LEU A 349 -7.87 -6.22 -15.78
CA LEU A 349 -8.84 -6.32 -16.86
C LEU A 349 -9.53 -7.69 -16.80
N SER A 350 -10.86 -7.70 -16.72
CA SER A 350 -11.62 -8.95 -16.82
C SER A 350 -12.08 -9.17 -18.25
N ALA A 351 -11.78 -10.34 -18.80
CA ALA A 351 -12.28 -10.74 -20.10
C ALA A 351 -12.75 -12.20 -20.07
N ALA A 352 -13.67 -12.54 -20.97
CA ALA A 352 -14.12 -13.90 -21.23
C ALA A 352 -14.13 -14.14 -22.74
N VAL A 353 -13.97 -15.41 -23.13
CA VAL A 353 -13.92 -15.85 -24.52
C VAL A 353 -14.96 -16.94 -24.73
N ASP A 354 -15.73 -16.87 -25.81
CA ASP A 354 -16.64 -17.95 -26.20
C ASP A 354 -15.96 -19.02 -27.07
N GLY A 355 -16.73 -20.00 -27.54
CA GLY A 355 -16.20 -21.10 -28.37
C GLY A 355 -15.74 -20.70 -29.77
N ASP A 356 -16.08 -19.49 -30.23
CA ASP A 356 -15.79 -18.96 -31.57
C ASP A 356 -14.70 -17.88 -31.55
N ASP A 357 -13.99 -17.74 -30.43
CA ASP A 357 -12.97 -16.70 -30.16
C ASP A 357 -13.53 -15.26 -30.15
N ASN A 358 -14.82 -15.09 -29.79
CA ASN A 358 -15.34 -13.76 -29.46
C ASN A 358 -15.00 -13.43 -28.01
N VAL A 359 -14.35 -12.29 -27.83
CA VAL A 359 -13.91 -11.77 -26.54
C VAL A 359 -14.93 -10.74 -26.04
N LEU A 360 -15.34 -10.84 -24.77
CA LEU A 360 -16.07 -9.80 -24.08
C LEU A 360 -15.26 -9.27 -22.89
N THR A 361 -15.21 -7.96 -22.73
CA THR A 361 -14.61 -7.29 -21.57
C THR A 361 -15.44 -6.10 -21.11
N LEU A 362 -15.28 -5.71 -19.85
CA LEU A 362 -15.92 -4.53 -19.27
C LEU A 362 -14.90 -3.40 -19.08
N GLY A 363 -15.15 -2.27 -19.71
CA GLY A 363 -14.46 -1.00 -19.43
C GLY A 363 -15.26 -0.15 -18.43
N GLN A 364 -14.68 0.96 -17.98
CA GLN A 364 -15.36 1.94 -17.14
C GLN A 364 -16.61 2.53 -17.80
N THR A 365 -16.60 2.68 -19.12
CA THR A 365 -17.70 3.34 -19.87
C THR A 365 -18.60 2.36 -20.62
N GLY A 366 -18.44 1.05 -20.46
CA GLY A 366 -19.35 0.07 -21.04
C GLY A 366 -18.72 -1.30 -21.32
N ALA A 367 -19.52 -2.18 -21.93
CA ALA A 367 -19.07 -3.48 -22.41
C ALA A 367 -18.49 -3.38 -23.83
N TRP A 368 -17.45 -4.16 -24.10
CA TRP A 368 -16.73 -4.18 -25.37
C TRP A 368 -16.55 -5.61 -25.85
N THR A 369 -16.70 -5.80 -27.16
CA THR A 369 -16.53 -7.10 -27.82
C THR A 369 -15.50 -7.03 -28.94
N CYS A 370 -14.82 -8.14 -29.21
CA CYS A 370 -13.98 -8.30 -30.38
C CYS A 370 -13.99 -9.76 -30.85
N ALA A 371 -14.24 -9.99 -32.14
CA ALA A 371 -14.04 -11.29 -32.77
C ALA A 371 -12.56 -11.44 -33.16
N VAL A 372 -11.83 -12.35 -32.50
CA VAL A 372 -10.39 -12.49 -32.69
C VAL A 372 -10.08 -13.49 -33.80
N ASP A 373 -9.25 -13.06 -34.75
CA ASP A 373 -8.62 -13.90 -35.76
C ASP A 373 -7.11 -13.89 -35.54
N ALA A 374 -6.63 -14.96 -34.90
CA ALA A 374 -5.22 -15.12 -34.54
C ALA A 374 -4.30 -15.41 -35.73
N THR A 375 -4.85 -15.55 -36.95
CA THR A 375 -4.04 -15.71 -38.18
C THR A 375 -3.59 -14.37 -38.75
N LYS A 376 -4.30 -13.28 -38.42
CA LYS A 376 -4.00 -11.91 -38.87
C LYS A 376 -3.11 -11.19 -37.86
N SER A 377 -1.88 -11.66 -37.72
CA SER A 377 -0.87 -11.01 -36.88
C SER A 377 -0.15 -9.88 -37.62
N ASP A 378 0.40 -8.92 -36.88
CA ASP A 378 1.31 -7.88 -37.39
C ASP A 378 2.72 -8.04 -36.82
N PRO A 379 3.63 -8.76 -37.52
CA PRO A 379 5.02 -8.95 -37.07
C PRO A 379 5.84 -7.66 -37.01
N ALA A 380 5.56 -6.70 -37.89
CA ALA A 380 6.30 -5.44 -37.95
C ALA A 380 5.98 -4.57 -36.74
N ALA A 381 4.70 -4.44 -36.39
CA ALA A 381 4.27 -3.77 -35.17
C ALA A 381 4.73 -4.56 -33.94
N ALA A 382 4.63 -5.89 -33.93
CA ALA A 382 5.12 -6.72 -32.82
C ALA A 382 6.60 -6.47 -32.51
N LYS A 383 7.45 -6.32 -33.53
CA LYS A 383 8.88 -5.99 -33.35
C LYS A 383 9.10 -4.57 -32.80
N LYS A 384 8.21 -3.63 -33.13
CA LYS A 384 8.31 -2.23 -32.72
C LYS A 384 7.89 -2.00 -31.27
N ILE A 385 6.81 -2.66 -30.82
CA ILE A 385 6.21 -2.44 -29.50
C ILE A 385 6.47 -3.59 -28.51
N GLY A 386 6.96 -4.73 -29.01
CA GLY A 386 7.43 -5.82 -28.17
C GLY A 386 8.74 -5.48 -27.47
N ALA A 387 9.08 -6.30 -26.48
CA ALA A 387 10.30 -6.22 -25.71
C ALA A 387 11.14 -7.47 -25.90
N LYS A 388 12.42 -7.36 -25.55
CA LYS A 388 13.30 -8.52 -25.45
C LYS A 388 12.93 -9.34 -24.20
N PRO A 389 13.09 -10.66 -24.21
CA PRO A 389 12.92 -11.48 -23.01
C PRO A 389 13.76 -10.96 -21.84
N GLY A 390 13.20 -11.02 -20.64
CA GLY A 390 13.85 -10.54 -19.42
C GLY A 390 13.86 -9.02 -19.26
N THR A 391 13.19 -8.27 -20.15
CA THR A 391 12.99 -6.83 -19.96
C THR A 391 12.06 -6.61 -18.76
N VAL A 392 12.40 -5.62 -17.93
CA VAL A 392 11.59 -5.16 -16.80
C VAL A 392 11.31 -3.68 -16.95
N GLU A 393 10.23 -3.22 -16.34
CA GLU A 393 9.92 -1.78 -16.24
C GLU A 393 10.00 -1.35 -14.77
N THR A 394 10.80 -0.34 -14.49
CA THR A 394 10.98 0.24 -13.15
C THR A 394 10.54 1.69 -13.13
N ARG A 395 10.29 2.24 -11.94
CA ARG A 395 10.10 3.68 -11.80
C ARG A 395 11.42 4.41 -12.03
N ALA A 396 11.33 5.61 -12.57
CA ALA A 396 12.45 6.47 -12.90
C ALA A 396 12.61 7.61 -11.89
N GLU A 397 13.62 8.45 -12.13
CA GLU A 397 13.92 9.65 -11.35
C GLU A 397 14.11 9.37 -9.86
N SER A 398 13.45 10.10 -8.95
CA SER A 398 13.66 9.95 -7.51
C SER A 398 13.19 8.61 -6.92
N HIS A 399 12.65 7.71 -7.74
CA HIS A 399 12.34 6.32 -7.38
C HIS A 399 13.47 5.36 -7.72
N ASP A 400 14.40 5.77 -8.59
CA ASP A 400 15.56 4.99 -9.01
C ASP A 400 16.78 5.39 -8.16
N PRO A 401 17.37 4.46 -7.39
CA PRO A 401 18.60 4.72 -6.63
C PRO A 401 19.73 5.36 -7.44
N THR A 402 19.90 4.98 -8.70
CA THR A 402 21.00 5.46 -9.55
C THR A 402 20.84 6.94 -9.91
N TRP A 403 19.60 7.47 -9.88
CA TRP A 403 19.33 8.86 -10.20
C TRP A 403 20.03 9.83 -9.26
N TYR A 404 20.20 9.49 -7.98
CA TYR A 404 20.85 10.35 -6.99
C TYR A 404 22.33 10.63 -7.28
N PHE A 405 22.97 9.80 -8.10
CA PHE A 405 24.39 9.92 -8.45
C PHE A 405 24.60 10.40 -9.89
N LYS A 406 23.59 10.27 -10.76
CA LYS A 406 23.68 10.67 -12.17
C LYS A 406 23.80 12.19 -12.32
N ALA A 407 24.85 12.64 -13.00
CA ALA A 407 25.13 14.06 -13.28
C ALA A 407 25.20 14.93 -12.02
N VAL A 408 25.68 14.37 -10.91
CA VAL A 408 25.97 15.12 -9.68
C VAL A 408 27.49 15.26 -9.55
N PRO A 409 28.05 16.46 -9.33
CA PRO A 409 29.49 16.65 -9.12
C PRO A 409 30.03 15.77 -7.98
N PRO A 410 31.35 15.50 -7.87
CA PRO A 410 31.91 14.81 -6.71
C PRO A 410 31.57 15.51 -5.38
N ALA A 411 31.47 14.75 -4.29
CA ALA A 411 31.26 15.32 -2.96
C ALA A 411 32.53 16.01 -2.47
N ASP A 412 32.38 17.13 -1.77
CA ASP A 412 33.48 17.85 -1.11
C ASP A 412 33.20 17.88 0.39
N GLU A 413 33.64 16.82 1.09
CA GLU A 413 33.41 16.70 2.54
C GLU A 413 34.09 17.81 3.34
N LYS A 414 35.24 18.31 2.86
CA LYS A 414 35.98 19.37 3.55
C LYS A 414 35.19 20.67 3.49
N LYS A 415 34.68 21.05 2.31
CA LYS A 415 33.83 22.23 2.17
C LYS A 415 32.59 22.13 3.04
N VAL A 416 31.90 20.98 3.06
CA VAL A 416 30.72 20.80 3.91
C VAL A 416 31.08 20.97 5.39
N ALA A 417 32.19 20.39 5.84
CA ALA A 417 32.65 20.56 7.22
C ALA A 417 32.98 22.02 7.57
N ASP A 418 33.65 22.75 6.67
CA ASP A 418 33.98 24.16 6.83
C ASP A 418 32.71 25.03 6.88
N ASP A 419 31.75 24.78 5.99
CA ASP A 419 30.44 25.45 5.98
C ASP A 419 29.68 25.23 7.29
N LEU A 420 29.65 23.99 7.80
CA LEU A 420 28.96 23.64 9.05
C LEU A 420 29.63 24.27 10.27
N LYS A 421 30.96 24.39 10.28
CA LYS A 421 31.70 25.05 11.36
C LYS A 421 31.39 26.54 11.45
N ASN A 422 31.18 27.17 10.29
CA ASN A 422 30.98 28.62 10.14
C ASN A 422 29.50 29.04 10.15
N LEU A 423 28.57 28.16 10.55
CA LEU A 423 27.15 28.49 10.63
C LEU A 423 26.87 29.68 11.55
N PRO A 424 25.97 30.60 11.15
CA PRO A 424 25.48 31.65 12.04
C PRO A 424 24.76 31.04 13.25
N VAL A 425 24.96 31.65 14.41
CA VAL A 425 24.30 31.23 15.66
C VAL A 425 22.85 31.69 15.66
N ASN A 426 21.92 30.82 16.07
CA ASN A 426 20.48 31.09 16.13
C ASN A 426 19.85 31.45 14.78
N GLU A 427 20.38 30.90 13.69
CA GLU A 427 19.84 31.09 12.34
C GLU A 427 19.79 29.76 11.58
N TRP A 428 18.60 29.42 11.08
CA TRP A 428 18.37 28.24 10.25
C TRP A 428 18.97 28.45 8.86
N THR A 429 19.90 27.56 8.49
CA THR A 429 20.56 27.56 7.19
C THR A 429 20.13 26.35 6.36
N VAL A 430 19.70 26.58 5.12
CA VAL A 430 19.38 25.49 4.16
C VAL A 430 20.67 24.90 3.61
N ARG A 431 20.78 23.56 3.57
CA ARG A 431 21.92 22.88 2.95
C ARG A 431 21.79 22.80 1.42
N PRO A 432 22.89 23.06 0.67
CA PRO A 432 22.90 23.00 -0.79
C PRO A 432 22.89 21.54 -1.26
N THR A 433 21.69 20.96 -1.35
CA THR A 433 21.49 19.54 -1.68
C THR A 433 21.26 19.37 -3.20
N PRO A 434 22.21 18.82 -3.98
CA PRO A 434 22.14 18.86 -5.45
C PRO A 434 20.92 18.12 -6.04
N LYS A 435 20.57 16.98 -5.45
CA LYS A 435 19.37 16.22 -5.78
C LYS A 435 18.60 15.89 -4.51
N ARG A 436 17.34 16.34 -4.47
CA ARG A 436 16.40 16.02 -3.39
C ARG A 436 15.42 14.96 -3.89
N PRO A 437 15.02 14.00 -3.03
CA PRO A 437 13.85 13.19 -3.30
C PRO A 437 12.66 14.08 -3.64
N LEU A 438 11.99 13.75 -4.73
CA LEU A 438 10.83 14.51 -5.20
C LEU A 438 9.52 13.98 -4.59
N MET A 439 9.52 12.76 -4.08
CA MET A 439 8.39 12.16 -3.37
C MET A 439 7.98 13.02 -2.17
N ASN A 440 6.68 13.24 -1.99
CA ASN A 440 6.16 13.97 -0.85
C ASN A 440 6.32 13.13 0.44
N MET A 441 6.88 13.73 1.50
CA MET A 441 7.13 13.06 2.78
C MET A 441 6.35 13.68 3.95
N ASP A 442 5.15 14.23 3.67
CA ASP A 442 4.27 14.85 4.66
C ASP A 442 3.98 13.95 5.87
N TRP A 443 3.63 14.57 7.01
CA TRP A 443 3.31 13.87 8.27
C TRP A 443 4.37 12.88 8.73
N GLY A 444 5.62 13.19 8.40
CA GLY A 444 6.77 12.34 8.69
C GLY A 444 7.71 12.92 9.74
N SER A 445 8.53 12.03 10.31
CA SER A 445 9.62 12.37 11.23
C SER A 445 10.96 11.86 10.69
N ALA A 446 12.05 12.27 11.34
CA ALA A 446 13.41 11.89 10.98
C ALA A 446 14.15 11.37 12.21
N VAL A 447 15.20 10.60 11.95
CA VAL A 447 16.07 9.99 12.95
C VAL A 447 17.51 10.30 12.58
N PHE A 448 18.36 10.64 13.55
CA PHE A 448 19.80 10.75 13.33
C PHE A 448 20.49 9.44 13.69
N ALA A 449 21.32 8.93 12.77
CA ALA A 449 22.17 7.77 12.96
C ALA A 449 23.63 8.25 13.15
N PRO A 450 24.06 8.52 14.40
CA PRO A 450 25.37 9.11 14.66
C PRO A 450 26.54 8.25 14.18
N ASP A 451 26.43 6.93 14.26
CA ASP A 451 27.46 5.99 13.78
C ASP A 451 27.73 6.08 12.27
N HIS A 452 26.84 6.70 11.51
CA HIS A 452 26.88 6.74 10.06
C HIS A 452 26.93 8.17 9.49
N ASP A 453 26.86 9.20 10.33
CA ASP A 453 26.69 10.60 9.91
C ASP A 453 25.49 10.76 8.95
N MET A 454 24.36 10.13 9.29
CA MET A 454 23.18 10.10 8.44
C MET A 454 21.92 10.58 9.16
N ILE A 455 21.09 11.32 8.44
CA ILE A 455 19.68 11.50 8.77
C ILE A 455 18.89 10.44 7.99
N LEU A 456 18.15 9.61 8.70
CA LEU A 456 17.29 8.57 8.17
C LEU A 456 15.84 9.04 8.24
N ARG A 457 15.15 8.98 7.12
CA ARG A 457 13.74 9.35 7.03
C ARG A 457 12.95 8.22 6.40
N PHE A 458 12.27 7.46 7.24
CA PHE A 458 11.27 6.50 6.80
C PHE A 458 9.92 7.00 7.29
N SER A 459 9.26 7.79 6.44
CA SER A 459 8.07 8.50 6.84
C SER A 459 7.20 8.85 5.65
N GLY A 460 5.88 8.83 5.82
CA GLY A 460 4.98 9.27 4.78
C GLY A 460 3.55 9.12 5.26
N GLY A 461 2.87 10.25 5.34
CA GLY A 461 1.48 10.31 5.72
C GLY A 461 0.54 9.68 4.71
N HIS A 462 -0.76 9.74 5.02
CA HIS A 462 -1.82 9.38 4.10
C HIS A 462 -1.53 10.01 2.73
N SER A 463 -1.32 9.18 1.70
CA SER A 463 -1.03 9.63 0.32
C SER A 463 0.26 10.42 0.03
N ALA A 464 1.23 10.46 0.95
CA ALA A 464 2.50 11.15 0.69
C ALA A 464 3.57 10.19 0.14
N TYR A 465 4.01 9.23 0.95
CA TYR A 465 4.96 8.19 0.59
C TYR A 465 4.58 6.87 1.26
N SER A 466 4.30 5.84 0.46
CA SER A 466 3.96 4.49 0.97
C SER A 466 4.98 3.42 0.60
N GLY A 467 6.13 3.85 0.07
CA GLY A 467 7.18 2.93 -0.37
C GLY A 467 7.93 2.30 0.80
N THR A 468 8.68 1.24 0.50
CA THR A 468 9.45 0.47 1.49
C THR A 468 10.85 1.01 1.80
N ALA A 469 11.35 1.98 1.01
CA ALA A 469 12.72 2.46 1.11
C ALA A 469 12.84 3.71 2.00
N PRO A 470 13.64 3.68 3.08
CA PRO A 470 14.03 4.89 3.80
C PRO A 470 14.78 5.85 2.88
N ILE A 471 14.54 7.14 3.04
CA ILE A 471 15.35 8.18 2.42
C ILE A 471 16.53 8.47 3.35
N VAL A 472 17.75 8.46 2.81
CA VAL A 472 18.98 8.64 3.58
C VAL A 472 19.69 9.92 3.16
N TYR A 473 20.01 10.78 4.11
CA TYR A 473 20.80 12.00 3.89
C TYR A 473 22.13 11.91 4.63
N ASN A 474 23.25 12.03 3.91
CA ASN A 474 24.59 12.02 4.48
C ASN A 474 25.05 13.46 4.78
N VAL A 475 25.24 13.77 6.07
CA VAL A 475 25.57 15.14 6.51
C VAL A 475 27.01 15.57 6.22
N LYS A 476 27.91 14.63 5.88
CA LYS A 476 29.27 14.97 5.45
C LYS A 476 29.33 15.43 4.01
N THR A 477 28.34 15.09 3.20
CA THR A 477 28.38 15.32 1.74
C THR A 477 27.21 16.18 1.23
N ASP A 478 26.28 16.56 2.11
CA ASP A 478 25.01 17.22 1.78
C ASP A 478 24.20 16.48 0.68
N ARG A 479 24.19 15.15 0.70
CA ARG A 479 23.57 14.32 -0.36
C ARG A 479 22.53 13.35 0.15
N TYR A 480 21.49 13.19 -0.64
CA TYR A 480 20.55 12.08 -0.50
C TYR A 480 20.99 10.84 -1.28
N ASN A 481 20.57 9.69 -0.76
CA ASN A 481 20.56 8.41 -1.45
C ASN A 481 19.23 7.69 -1.16
N LEU A 482 18.81 6.84 -2.09
CA LEU A 482 17.76 5.85 -1.92
C LEU A 482 18.41 4.46 -1.86
N PRO A 483 18.36 3.75 -0.72
CA PRO A 483 19.10 2.50 -0.51
C PRO A 483 18.78 1.39 -1.52
N PHE A 484 17.52 1.32 -1.97
CA PHE A 484 17.02 0.36 -2.95
C PHE A 484 15.76 0.92 -3.63
N ALA A 485 15.38 0.34 -4.77
CA ALA A 485 14.13 0.71 -5.45
C ALA A 485 12.93 0.38 -4.55
N PRO A 486 12.06 1.36 -4.22
CA PRO A 486 10.95 1.16 -3.31
C PRO A 486 9.90 0.26 -3.94
N GLU A 487 9.44 -0.72 -3.17
CA GLU A 487 8.21 -1.44 -3.46
C GLU A 487 7.03 -0.55 -3.05
N TYR A 488 5.95 -0.55 -3.82
CA TYR A 488 4.71 0.13 -3.46
C TYR A 488 3.54 -0.85 -3.37
N PRO A 489 2.62 -0.67 -2.41
CA PRO A 489 1.39 -1.45 -2.41
C PRO A 489 0.56 -1.12 -3.66
N LEU A 490 -0.12 -2.12 -4.22
CA LEU A 490 -0.94 -1.97 -5.44
C LEU A 490 -2.15 -1.06 -5.24
N GLU A 491 -2.72 -1.06 -4.03
CA GLU A 491 -3.94 -0.34 -3.67
C GLU A 491 -3.70 1.08 -3.19
N TYR A 492 -2.65 1.72 -3.69
CA TYR A 492 -2.42 3.15 -3.50
C TYR A 492 -3.55 3.98 -4.15
N VAL A 493 -4.67 4.07 -3.44
CA VAL A 493 -5.88 4.81 -3.81
C VAL A 493 -6.23 5.62 -2.56
N TYR A 494 -5.51 6.72 -2.36
CA TYR A 494 -5.69 7.70 -1.28
C TYR A 494 -5.18 7.31 0.11
N SER A 495 -4.97 6.03 0.43
CA SER A 495 -4.42 5.64 1.73
C SER A 495 -3.80 4.25 1.73
N ASN A 496 -2.74 4.10 2.51
CA ASN A 496 -2.06 2.85 2.81
C ASN A 496 -2.56 2.18 4.10
N ASP A 497 -3.44 2.83 4.87
CA ASP A 497 -4.11 2.23 6.05
C ASP A 497 -5.06 1.07 5.70
N GLN A 498 -5.33 0.91 4.40
CA GLN A 498 -6.25 -0.11 3.89
C GLN A 498 -5.55 -1.41 3.54
N VAL A 499 -4.23 -1.39 3.30
CA VAL A 499 -3.47 -2.59 2.95
C VAL A 499 -3.33 -3.44 4.21
N HIS A 500 -4.10 -4.53 4.27
CA HIS A 500 -3.85 -5.57 5.26
C HIS A 500 -2.47 -6.14 4.96
N GLY A 501 -1.54 -6.15 5.90
CA GLY A 501 -0.16 -6.58 5.67
C GLY A 501 0.85 -5.53 6.10
N GLU A 502 1.98 -5.98 6.65
CA GLU A 502 3.03 -5.07 7.15
C GLU A 502 4.29 -5.06 6.30
N TRP A 503 4.43 -5.99 5.35
CA TRP A 503 5.64 -6.13 4.54
C TRP A 503 5.38 -6.52 3.09
N SER A 504 6.38 -6.23 2.25
CA SER A 504 6.43 -6.49 0.82
C SER A 504 6.93 -7.88 0.45
N PHE A 505 7.04 -8.16 -0.85
CA PHE A 505 7.63 -9.39 -1.37
C PHE A 505 9.08 -9.59 -0.94
N LYS A 506 9.81 -8.49 -0.71
CA LYS A 506 11.18 -8.52 -0.19
C LYS A 506 11.24 -8.40 1.35
N GLN A 507 10.11 -8.60 2.03
CA GLN A 507 9.96 -8.50 3.49
C GLN A 507 10.29 -7.11 4.06
N ASN A 508 10.30 -6.08 3.23
CA ASN A 508 10.49 -4.71 3.68
C ASN A 508 9.17 -4.16 4.22
N PRO A 509 9.17 -3.42 5.34
CA PRO A 509 7.93 -2.92 5.91
C PRO A 509 7.26 -1.89 5.01
N TRP A 510 5.95 -1.99 4.89
CA TRP A 510 5.15 -0.93 4.31
C TRP A 510 5.12 0.28 5.25
N MET A 511 5.24 1.46 4.67
CA MET A 511 4.70 2.66 5.30
C MET A 511 3.18 2.61 5.11
N THR A 512 2.39 2.41 6.18
CA THR A 512 0.92 2.24 6.11
C THR A 512 0.11 3.32 6.85
N GLY A 513 0.75 4.34 7.38
CA GLY A 513 0.07 5.42 8.07
C GLY A 513 1.02 6.56 8.41
N HIS A 514 0.48 7.61 9.03
CA HIS A 514 1.28 8.75 9.47
C HIS A 514 2.30 8.33 10.54
N THR A 515 3.57 8.57 10.31
CA THR A 515 4.64 8.23 11.26
C THR A 515 4.97 9.41 12.15
N TYR A 516 4.28 9.52 13.29
CA TYR A 516 4.51 10.56 14.27
C TYR A 516 5.49 10.09 15.34
N LYS A 517 6.80 10.28 15.16
CA LYS A 517 7.84 9.77 16.08
C LYS A 517 7.72 8.28 16.43
N SER A 518 7.03 7.51 15.60
CA SER A 518 6.98 6.04 15.68
C SER A 518 8.24 5.39 15.11
N THR A 519 9.16 6.21 14.59
CA THR A 519 10.53 5.86 14.26
C THR A 519 11.51 6.41 15.29
N GLY A 520 12.59 5.68 15.54
CA GLY A 520 13.70 6.09 16.41
C GLY A 520 15.03 5.47 15.96
N TYR A 521 16.09 5.70 16.73
CA TYR A 521 17.38 5.02 16.56
C TYR A 521 17.66 4.17 17.78
N ASP A 522 18.15 2.96 17.58
CA ASP A 522 18.75 2.18 18.65
C ASP A 522 20.29 2.21 18.50
N PRO A 523 21.03 2.80 19.46
CA PRO A 523 22.48 2.92 19.36
C PRO A 523 23.22 1.59 19.52
N ASN A 524 22.59 0.57 20.09
CA ASN A 524 23.21 -0.74 20.32
C ASN A 524 23.05 -1.65 19.09
N LEU A 525 21.94 -1.53 18.38
CA LEU A 525 21.71 -2.15 17.07
C LEU A 525 22.33 -1.36 15.91
N LYS A 526 22.56 -0.06 16.12
CA LYS A 526 22.97 0.89 15.08
C LYS A 526 21.98 0.96 13.91
N ALA A 527 20.69 0.91 14.23
CA ALA A 527 19.63 0.79 13.26
C ALA A 527 18.50 1.78 13.53
N LEU A 528 17.83 2.21 12.45
CA LEU A 528 16.53 2.85 12.57
C LEU A 528 15.53 1.80 13.06
N VAL A 529 14.75 2.17 14.07
CA VAL A 529 13.65 1.38 14.64
C VAL A 529 12.35 1.92 14.08
N PHE A 530 11.51 1.05 13.53
CA PHE A 530 10.15 1.35 13.08
C PHE A 530 9.17 0.47 13.86
N ALA A 531 8.44 1.08 14.79
CA ALA A 531 7.67 0.41 15.83
C ALA A 531 6.12 0.47 15.74
N PRO A 532 5.45 1.14 14.78
CA PRO A 532 4.00 1.32 14.85
C PRO A 532 3.17 0.08 14.46
N HIS A 533 3.81 -0.95 13.93
CA HIS A 533 3.19 -2.20 13.45
C HIS A 533 3.04 -3.26 14.56
N GLU A 534 2.46 -4.42 14.24
CA GLU A 534 2.39 -5.60 15.11
C GLU A 534 3.78 -6.16 15.40
N TYR A 535 4.73 -5.99 14.48
CA TYR A 535 6.16 -6.28 14.69
C TYR A 535 6.97 -4.99 14.62
N THR A 536 8.19 -5.03 15.18
CA THR A 536 9.16 -3.94 15.02
C THR A 536 10.11 -4.26 13.88
N TYR A 537 10.39 -3.26 13.04
CA TYR A 537 11.33 -3.38 11.93
C TYR A 537 12.58 -2.55 12.21
N PHE A 538 13.71 -3.04 11.72
CA PHE A 538 15.02 -2.43 11.90
C PHE A 538 15.66 -2.21 10.55
N PHE A 539 15.98 -0.97 10.20
CA PHE A 539 16.74 -0.66 9.01
C PHE A 539 18.19 -0.39 9.39
N ASP A 540 19.10 -1.24 8.89
CA ASP A 540 20.54 -1.05 9.04
C ASP A 540 21.05 -0.16 7.90
N PRO A 541 21.46 1.09 8.19
CA PRO A 541 21.94 2.02 7.16
C PRO A 541 23.28 1.60 6.53
N LYS A 542 24.05 0.70 7.17
CA LYS A 542 25.31 0.18 6.63
C LYS A 542 25.05 -0.83 5.52
N THR A 543 24.15 -1.78 5.77
CA THR A 543 23.82 -2.85 4.82
C THR A 543 22.67 -2.49 3.89
N SER A 544 21.97 -1.39 4.17
CA SER A 544 20.78 -0.97 3.41
C SER A 544 19.66 -2.01 3.43
N ALA A 545 19.55 -2.77 4.52
CA ALA A 545 18.62 -3.89 4.63
C ALA A 545 17.67 -3.71 5.83
N TRP A 546 16.43 -4.16 5.63
CA TRP A 546 15.46 -4.32 6.72
C TRP A 546 15.61 -5.67 7.40
N SER A 547 15.35 -5.70 8.71
CA SER A 547 15.08 -6.91 9.47
C SER A 547 13.88 -6.68 10.40
N ARG A 548 13.37 -7.74 11.04
CA ARG A 548 12.18 -7.68 11.90
C ARG A 548 12.42 -8.33 13.26
N SER A 549 11.66 -7.92 14.27
CA SER A 549 11.62 -8.57 15.58
C SER A 549 11.13 -10.02 15.46
N PRO A 550 11.62 -10.95 16.31
CA PRO A 550 11.23 -12.36 16.27
C PRO A 550 9.80 -12.61 16.74
N GLY A 551 9.21 -11.66 17.48
CA GLY A 551 7.85 -11.74 17.99
C GLY A 551 7.12 -10.41 17.87
N ARG A 552 5.80 -10.47 18.14
CA ARG A 552 4.94 -9.29 18.14
C ARG A 552 5.32 -8.31 19.25
N ASN A 553 5.05 -7.05 19.00
CA ASN A 553 5.17 -5.98 19.97
C ASN A 553 4.26 -6.23 21.19
N PRO A 554 4.75 -5.99 22.42
CA PRO A 554 3.97 -6.17 23.65
C PRO A 554 2.90 -5.10 23.85
N TYR A 555 2.92 -4.05 23.02
CA TYR A 555 1.94 -2.98 22.93
C TYR A 555 1.07 -3.13 21.68
N ARG A 556 -0.01 -2.34 21.61
CA ARG A 556 -0.91 -2.31 20.46
C ARG A 556 -0.25 -1.54 19.30
N ALA A 557 -0.24 -2.13 18.11
CA ALA A 557 0.17 -1.46 16.88
C ALA A 557 -0.65 -0.17 16.67
N ASN A 558 0.02 0.96 16.51
CA ASN A 558 -0.63 2.24 16.28
C ASN A 558 0.33 3.31 15.73
N PHE A 559 0.02 3.86 14.56
CA PHE A 559 0.80 4.92 13.93
C PHE A 559 0.70 6.28 14.66
N TYR A 560 -0.39 6.52 15.39
CA TYR A 560 -0.75 7.81 15.96
C TYR A 560 -0.24 8.05 17.39
N VAL A 561 0.05 6.98 18.14
CA VAL A 561 0.36 7.09 19.59
C VAL A 561 1.57 6.26 20.05
N VAL A 562 2.23 5.55 19.14
CA VAL A 562 3.52 4.91 19.43
C VAL A 562 4.62 5.94 19.24
N THR A 563 5.32 6.29 20.32
CA THR A 563 6.44 7.24 20.30
C THR A 563 7.73 6.55 20.72
N VAL A 564 8.80 6.70 19.94
CA VAL A 564 10.11 6.12 20.18
C VAL A 564 11.13 7.22 20.50
N CYS A 565 11.99 6.99 21.48
CA CYS A 565 13.10 7.87 21.83
C CYS A 565 14.38 7.05 22.00
N ALA A 566 15.49 7.53 21.43
CA ALA A 566 16.79 6.91 21.61
C ALA A 566 17.33 7.18 23.03
N THR A 567 17.91 6.17 23.67
CA THR A 567 18.66 6.31 24.93
C THR A 567 19.96 5.50 24.83
N PRO A 568 20.99 5.78 25.64
CA PRO A 568 22.23 4.99 25.65
C PRO A 568 22.00 3.50 25.92
N GLY A 569 20.98 3.15 26.71
CA GLY A 569 20.63 1.77 27.01
C GLY A 569 19.83 1.05 25.90
N GLY A 570 19.51 1.74 24.80
CA GLY A 570 18.63 1.25 23.74
C GLY A 570 17.42 2.16 23.53
N ALA A 571 16.70 1.98 22.42
CA ALA A 571 15.48 2.72 22.14
C ALA A 571 14.42 2.43 23.21
N VAL A 572 13.68 3.46 23.64
CA VAL A 572 12.52 3.32 24.52
C VAL A 572 11.26 3.69 23.74
N VAL A 573 10.21 2.90 23.91
CA VAL A 573 8.90 3.13 23.30
C VAL A 573 7.86 3.44 24.38
N TRP A 574 7.07 4.47 24.13
CA TRP A 574 5.86 4.83 24.85
C TRP A 574 4.65 4.45 23.99
N ALA A 575 3.83 3.54 24.51
CA ALA A 575 2.68 3.01 23.79
C ALA A 575 1.59 2.49 24.72
N ASN A 576 0.38 2.30 24.18
CA ASN A 576 -0.73 1.67 24.89
C ASN A 576 -0.58 0.15 24.92
N ARG A 577 -0.89 -0.46 26.07
CA ARG A 577 -0.78 -1.92 26.22
C ARG A 577 -1.77 -2.64 25.32
N ARG A 578 -1.37 -3.82 24.86
CA ARG A 578 -2.19 -4.68 24.00
C ARG A 578 -3.43 -5.24 24.72
N ASP A 579 -3.33 -5.45 26.03
CA ASP A 579 -4.40 -5.93 26.91
C ASP A 579 -5.46 -4.86 27.23
N GLY A 580 -5.36 -3.66 26.64
CA GLY A 580 -6.27 -2.54 26.91
C GLY A 580 -5.97 -1.76 28.19
N GLY A 581 -4.87 -2.09 28.88
CA GLY A 581 -4.39 -1.34 30.05
C GLY A 581 -3.81 0.05 29.71
N ALA A 582 -3.51 0.82 30.75
CA ALA A 582 -2.89 2.14 30.63
C ALA A 582 -1.55 2.10 29.87
N GLY A 583 -1.13 3.24 29.32
CA GLY A 583 0.15 3.37 28.62
C GLY A 583 1.33 2.90 29.47
N ALA A 584 2.32 2.29 28.84
CA ALA A 584 3.53 1.83 29.50
C ALA A 584 4.79 2.15 28.67
N LEU A 585 5.95 1.85 29.25
CA LEU A 585 7.26 2.04 28.64
C LEU A 585 7.96 0.69 28.46
N TRP A 586 8.62 0.50 27.33
CA TRP A 586 9.50 -0.64 27.08
C TRP A 586 10.82 -0.17 26.50
N ARG A 587 11.90 -0.86 26.85
CA ARG A 587 13.23 -0.67 26.25
C ARG A 587 13.52 -1.81 25.28
N LEU A 588 14.05 -1.48 24.11
CA LEU A 588 14.50 -2.46 23.15
C LEU A 588 15.79 -3.11 23.64
N ASP A 589 15.79 -4.43 23.68
CA ASP A 589 17.01 -5.22 23.89
C ASP A 589 17.62 -5.57 22.54
N ALA A 590 18.84 -5.09 22.27
CA ALA A 590 19.50 -5.26 20.98
C ALA A 590 19.83 -6.72 20.66
N ALA A 591 20.23 -7.52 21.66
CA ALA A 591 20.61 -8.91 21.46
C ALA A 591 19.42 -9.78 21.01
N SER A 592 18.26 -9.63 21.67
CA SER A 592 17.05 -10.38 21.34
C SER A 592 16.14 -9.69 20.31
N LYS A 593 16.40 -8.44 19.96
CA LYS A 593 15.52 -7.57 19.14
C LYS A 593 14.08 -7.53 19.66
N ALA A 594 13.91 -7.58 20.97
CA ALA A 594 12.62 -7.62 21.64
C ALA A 594 12.47 -6.50 22.69
N TRP A 595 11.24 -6.03 22.86
CA TRP A 595 10.91 -5.00 23.84
C TRP A 595 10.78 -5.60 25.25
N LYS A 596 11.53 -5.06 26.21
CA LYS A 596 11.48 -5.42 27.64
C LYS A 596 10.75 -4.33 28.43
N PRO A 597 9.77 -4.68 29.30
CA PRO A 597 9.04 -3.68 30.07
C PRO A 597 9.98 -2.94 31.02
N LEU A 598 9.80 -1.63 31.13
CA LEU A 598 10.45 -0.81 32.15
C LEU A 598 9.58 -0.74 33.41
N PRO A 599 10.16 -0.73 34.62
CA PRO A 599 9.41 -0.51 35.85
C PRO A 599 8.69 0.83 35.78
N LEU A 600 7.39 0.86 36.10
CA LEU A 600 6.59 2.08 36.04
C LEU A 600 5.80 2.26 37.33
N LYS A 601 6.13 3.32 38.08
CA LYS A 601 5.46 3.74 39.32
C LYS A 601 4.85 5.13 39.11
N GLY A 602 3.57 5.14 38.79
CA GLY A 602 2.79 6.35 38.47
C GLY A 602 2.24 6.32 37.04
N ASP A 603 1.49 7.36 36.69
CA ASP A 603 0.81 7.45 35.40
C ASP A 603 1.69 8.08 34.30
N LEU A 604 1.37 7.79 33.05
CA LEU A 604 1.89 8.47 31.86
C LEU A 604 0.87 9.51 31.34
N PRO A 605 1.30 10.52 30.56
CA PRO A 605 0.39 11.50 29.97
C PRO A 605 -0.59 10.85 28.97
N ALA A 606 -1.62 11.60 28.59
CA ALA A 606 -2.45 11.21 27.45
C ALA A 606 -1.67 11.38 26.13
N THR A 607 -1.88 10.44 25.20
CA THR A 607 -1.32 10.45 23.84
C THR A 607 -2.38 10.83 22.81
N GLY A 608 -1.98 11.53 21.75
CA GLY A 608 -2.82 11.80 20.58
C GLY A 608 -1.98 12.24 19.38
N ALA A 609 -2.54 12.10 18.18
CA ALA A 609 -1.84 12.42 16.92
C ALA A 609 -1.24 13.85 16.96
N ASP A 610 0.01 14.03 16.53
CA ASP A 610 0.72 15.34 16.51
C ASP A 610 0.95 16.04 17.88
N HIS A 611 0.44 15.51 18.98
CA HIS A 611 0.33 16.23 20.24
C HIS A 611 1.41 15.91 21.28
N HIS A 612 2.14 14.81 21.11
CA HIS A 612 3.05 14.29 22.13
C HIS A 612 4.41 13.95 21.54
N GLY A 613 5.44 14.08 22.37
CA GLY A 613 6.82 13.75 22.04
C GLY A 613 7.61 13.35 23.28
N MET A 614 8.81 12.82 23.05
CA MET A 614 9.65 12.27 24.09
C MET A 614 11.09 12.68 23.86
N ALA A 615 11.80 13.03 24.94
CA ALA A 615 13.22 13.37 24.89
C ALA A 615 13.96 12.71 26.05
N TYR A 616 15.21 12.32 25.81
CA TYR A 616 16.10 11.78 26.83
C TYR A 616 17.00 12.89 27.39
N ASP A 617 16.83 13.22 28.67
CA ASP A 617 17.68 14.18 29.40
C ASP A 617 18.92 13.46 29.93
N SER A 618 19.99 13.47 29.13
CA SER A 618 21.22 12.75 29.43
C SER A 618 21.96 13.21 30.70
N LYS A 619 21.71 14.44 31.17
CA LYS A 619 22.36 14.97 32.38
C LYS A 619 21.74 14.42 33.67
N ARG A 620 20.51 13.92 33.60
CA ARG A 620 19.74 13.42 34.76
C ARG A 620 19.27 11.99 34.61
N ASP A 621 19.64 11.31 33.52
CA ASP A 621 19.21 9.94 33.19
C ASP A 621 17.69 9.74 33.36
N ARG A 622 16.92 10.55 32.64
CA ARG A 622 15.45 10.53 32.68
C ARG A 622 14.83 10.73 31.31
N LEU A 623 13.60 10.25 31.13
CA LEU A 623 12.77 10.63 29.99
C LEU A 623 11.91 11.83 30.37
N LEU A 624 11.76 12.76 29.42
CA LEU A 624 10.81 13.86 29.46
C LEU A 624 9.71 13.56 28.45
N LEU A 625 8.48 13.46 28.95
CA LEU A 625 7.29 13.18 28.16
C LEU A 625 6.48 14.48 28.04
N PHE A 626 6.34 14.96 26.81
CA PHE A 626 5.64 16.20 26.48
C PHE A 626 4.25 15.87 25.92
N SER A 627 3.23 16.61 26.35
CA SER A 627 1.87 16.50 25.81
C SER A 627 1.14 17.84 25.98
N ASP A 628 0.42 18.28 24.95
CA ASP A 628 -0.50 19.41 25.01
C ASP A 628 -1.96 18.97 25.26
N LEU A 629 -2.16 17.71 25.65
CA LEU A 629 -3.47 17.11 25.92
C LEU A 629 -3.78 17.00 27.41
N GLY A 630 -5.08 16.87 27.70
CA GLY A 630 -5.58 16.59 29.03
C GLY A 630 -5.40 17.75 30.03
N LYS A 631 -5.58 17.44 31.31
CA LYS A 631 -5.59 18.44 32.41
C LYS A 631 -4.22 19.08 32.66
N ASN A 632 -3.14 18.43 32.26
CA ASN A 632 -1.75 18.89 32.45
C ASN A 632 -1.12 19.40 31.14
N ARG A 633 -1.94 19.87 30.19
CA ARG A 633 -1.46 20.39 28.91
C ARG A 633 -0.34 21.43 29.08
N GLY A 634 0.73 21.26 28.33
CA GLY A 634 1.90 22.15 28.38
C GLY A 634 2.84 21.91 29.56
N ASP A 635 2.50 21.02 30.50
CA ASP A 635 3.44 20.55 31.53
C ASP A 635 4.31 19.40 30.99
N VAL A 636 5.36 19.06 31.73
CA VAL A 636 6.30 17.99 31.37
C VAL A 636 6.27 16.92 32.47
N LEU A 637 6.05 15.67 32.07
CA LEU A 637 6.19 14.53 32.98
C LEU A 637 7.62 13.99 32.85
N GLN A 638 8.32 13.82 33.96
CA GLN A 638 9.56 13.05 33.98
C GLN A 638 9.28 11.57 34.30
N TYR A 639 10.11 10.69 33.74
CA TYR A 639 10.29 9.31 34.17
C TYR A 639 11.76 9.09 34.52
N ASP A 640 12.04 8.70 35.77
CA ASP A 640 13.40 8.44 36.27
C ASP A 640 13.80 6.98 36.04
N PHE A 641 14.91 6.73 35.34
CA PHE A 641 15.31 5.35 35.01
C PHE A 641 15.74 4.53 36.21
N LYS A 642 16.26 5.16 37.27
CA LYS A 642 16.77 4.48 38.45
C LYS A 642 15.65 3.99 39.35
N SER A 643 14.62 4.81 39.58
CA SER A 643 13.52 4.49 40.49
C SER A 643 12.30 3.87 39.79
N GLY A 644 12.16 4.09 38.48
CA GLY A 644 10.97 3.78 37.69
C GLY A 644 9.79 4.70 37.97
N THR A 645 9.98 5.82 38.69
CA THR A 645 8.87 6.70 39.11
C THR A 645 8.59 7.80 38.09
N THR A 646 7.31 8.11 37.89
CA THR A 646 6.89 9.29 37.13
C THR A 646 6.51 10.46 38.03
N ARG A 647 6.76 11.69 37.56
CA ARG A 647 6.38 12.91 38.28
C ARG A 647 6.13 14.08 37.32
N TRP A 648 5.02 14.79 37.50
CA TRP A 648 4.80 16.06 36.81
C TRP A 648 5.74 17.12 37.38
N LEU A 649 6.46 17.80 36.49
CA LEU A 649 7.47 18.76 36.90
C LEU A 649 6.88 20.11 37.31
N ASN A 650 5.63 20.41 36.96
CA ASN A 650 5.01 21.72 37.17
C ASN A 650 5.87 22.83 36.56
N ALA A 651 6.19 22.65 35.28
CA ALA A 651 7.08 23.53 34.55
C ALA A 651 6.60 25.00 34.58
N GLY A 652 7.53 25.93 34.86
CA GLY A 652 7.27 27.36 34.72
C GLY A 652 6.85 27.68 33.28
N GLY A 653 5.84 28.53 33.07
CA GLY A 653 5.39 28.93 31.72
C GLY A 653 4.54 27.90 30.97
N LYS A 654 4.14 26.78 31.60
CA LYS A 654 3.34 25.71 30.97
C LYS A 654 2.05 26.18 30.29
N ASP A 655 1.36 27.17 30.87
CA ASP A 655 0.12 27.76 30.32
C ASP A 655 0.33 28.53 29.01
N LYS A 656 1.58 28.89 28.69
CA LYS A 656 1.94 29.66 27.49
C LYS A 656 2.61 28.81 26.43
N ALA A 657 3.32 27.75 26.84
CA ALA A 657 3.93 26.82 25.91
C ALA A 657 2.87 26.18 25.01
N MET A 658 1.96 25.38 25.60
CA MET A 658 0.83 24.66 24.93
C MET A 658 1.09 24.32 23.45
N ALA A 659 2.29 23.83 23.13
CA ALA A 659 2.74 23.61 21.78
C ALA A 659 2.58 22.13 21.42
N GLN A 660 2.26 21.86 20.16
CA GLN A 660 2.25 20.51 19.61
C GLN A 660 3.67 19.95 19.63
N ALA A 661 3.99 19.21 20.68
CA ALA A 661 5.36 18.84 21.03
C ALA A 661 5.81 17.53 20.38
N ARG A 662 5.37 17.27 19.14
CA ARG A 662 5.72 16.03 18.43
C ARG A 662 7.21 15.92 18.16
N GLU A 663 7.79 16.95 17.57
CA GLU A 663 9.20 16.97 17.24
C GLU A 663 10.00 17.55 18.40
N THR A 664 10.72 16.68 19.11
CA THR A 664 11.56 17.02 20.26
C THR A 664 13.02 16.69 19.97
N ALA A 665 13.92 17.61 20.33
CA ALA A 665 15.36 17.37 20.29
C ALA A 665 15.99 17.85 21.61
N TYR A 666 16.53 16.93 22.41
CA TYR A 666 17.34 17.28 23.57
C TYR A 666 18.74 17.70 23.11
N ILE A 667 19.22 18.82 23.64
CA ILE A 667 20.49 19.46 23.29
C ILE A 667 21.32 19.53 24.57
N PRO A 668 22.28 18.60 24.77
CA PRO A 668 23.05 18.50 26.02
C PRO A 668 23.78 19.80 26.40
N GLU A 669 24.32 20.52 25.43
CA GLU A 669 25.05 21.78 25.66
C GLU A 669 24.15 22.87 26.22
N ALA A 670 22.88 22.89 25.81
CA ALA A 670 21.89 23.86 26.27
C ALA A 670 21.16 23.41 27.55
N ASP A 671 21.32 22.15 27.98
CA ASP A 671 20.47 21.51 29.00
C ASP A 671 18.98 21.73 28.73
N ALA A 672 18.57 21.57 27.48
CA ALA A 672 17.23 21.95 27.03
C ALA A 672 16.69 21.05 25.92
N VAL A 673 15.36 21.02 25.81
CA VAL A 673 14.64 20.37 24.71
C VAL A 673 14.07 21.44 23.80
N LEU A 674 14.50 21.47 22.54
CA LEU A 674 13.89 22.30 21.50
C LEU A 674 12.65 21.59 20.95
N ILE A 675 11.56 22.33 20.78
CA ILE A 675 10.30 21.82 20.22
C ILE A 675 10.14 22.33 18.78
N GLY A 676 9.84 21.43 17.85
CA GLY A 676 9.56 21.73 16.44
C GLY A 676 8.20 22.39 16.20
N ALA A 677 7.98 23.54 16.82
CA ALA A 677 6.78 24.36 16.72
C ALA A 677 7.14 25.83 16.99
N HIS A 678 6.18 26.73 16.84
CA HIS A 678 6.28 28.08 17.40
C HIS A 678 5.40 28.23 18.64
N VAL A 679 5.80 29.13 19.53
CA VAL A 679 4.94 29.60 20.61
C VAL A 679 3.70 30.26 19.99
N LYS A 680 2.51 29.92 20.51
CA LYS A 680 1.25 30.44 19.97
C LYS A 680 1.24 31.97 19.91
N GLY A 681 1.05 32.52 18.70
CA GLY A 681 1.00 33.96 18.46
C GLY A 681 2.38 34.64 18.37
N SER A 682 3.45 33.87 18.25
CA SER A 682 4.83 34.35 18.06
C SER A 682 5.53 33.49 16.99
N ALA A 683 6.61 34.00 16.42
CA ALA A 683 7.53 33.22 15.57
C ALA A 683 8.68 32.59 16.39
N ALA A 684 8.73 32.84 17.70
CA ALA A 684 9.75 32.25 18.56
C ALA A 684 9.48 30.76 18.80
N TRP A 685 10.56 29.99 18.89
CA TRP A 685 10.53 28.56 19.11
C TRP A 685 10.44 28.24 20.61
N PRO A 686 9.56 27.32 21.04
CA PRO A 686 9.53 26.85 22.42
C PRO A 686 10.78 26.03 22.73
N LEU A 687 11.37 26.30 23.88
CA LEU A 687 12.52 25.59 24.43
C LEU A 687 12.25 25.28 25.89
N TYR A 688 12.28 24.00 26.27
CA TYR A 688 12.12 23.58 27.65
C TYR A 688 13.49 23.47 28.32
N ASP A 689 13.77 24.36 29.26
CA ASP A 689 15.02 24.43 30.02
C ASP A 689 14.97 23.42 31.18
N CYS A 690 15.77 22.35 31.06
CA CYS A 690 15.72 21.21 31.98
C CYS A 690 16.33 21.53 33.35
N GLY A 691 17.25 22.51 33.39
CA GLY A 691 17.92 22.96 34.61
C GLY A 691 17.03 23.82 35.48
N THR A 692 16.33 24.78 34.88
CA THR A 692 15.40 25.67 35.59
C THR A 692 13.98 25.13 35.70
N ASN A 693 13.67 24.02 35.01
CA ASN A 693 12.32 23.46 34.91
C ASN A 693 11.31 24.51 34.42
N SER A 694 11.62 25.16 33.30
CA SER A 694 10.79 26.23 32.77
C SER A 694 10.77 26.26 31.25
N TRP A 695 9.64 26.71 30.71
CA TRP A 695 9.48 27.00 29.29
C TRP A 695 10.07 28.37 28.96
N ARG A 696 10.85 28.40 27.90
CA ARG A 696 11.48 29.59 27.31
C ARG A 696 11.13 29.69 25.83
N ALA A 697 11.32 30.86 25.27
CA ALA A 697 11.14 31.15 23.85
C ALA A 697 12.45 31.69 23.27
N VAL A 698 12.92 31.09 22.19
CA VAL A 698 14.11 31.51 21.46
C VAL A 698 13.74 32.01 20.07
N GLU A 699 14.23 33.18 19.70
CA GLU A 699 14.06 33.71 18.34
C GLU A 699 15.13 33.10 17.43
N LEU A 700 14.68 32.42 16.37
CA LEU A 700 15.55 31.81 15.38
C LEU A 700 15.30 32.48 14.03
N LYS A 701 16.37 32.97 13.40
CA LYS A 701 16.31 33.66 12.11
C LYS A 701 16.47 32.67 10.94
N GLY A 702 16.44 33.20 9.72
CA GLY A 702 16.78 32.45 8.52
C GLY A 702 15.62 31.62 7.98
N ALA A 703 15.94 30.50 7.33
CA ALA A 703 14.98 29.65 6.66
C ALA A 703 14.28 28.71 7.65
N ASP A 704 13.32 29.26 8.40
CA ASP A 704 12.57 28.53 9.41
C ASP A 704 11.83 27.31 8.82
N PRO A 705 12.16 26.06 9.25
CA PRO A 705 11.54 24.84 8.74
C PRO A 705 10.10 24.58 9.27
N VAL A 706 9.66 25.27 10.33
CA VAL A 706 8.25 25.30 10.75
C VAL A 706 7.41 26.19 9.82
N GLY A 707 8.03 27.22 9.25
CA GLY A 707 7.40 28.11 8.27
C GLY A 707 6.49 29.15 8.92
N LYS A 708 5.45 29.60 8.21
CA LYS A 708 4.59 30.73 8.66
C LYS A 708 3.50 30.32 9.68
N LYS A 709 3.25 29.03 9.83
CA LYS A 709 2.26 28.50 10.78
C LYS A 709 2.95 28.23 12.12
N SER A 710 2.17 28.12 13.19
CA SER A 710 2.74 27.79 14.51
C SER A 710 3.19 26.33 14.66
N PHE A 711 2.92 25.48 13.66
CA PHE A 711 3.28 24.07 13.67
C PHE A 711 3.41 23.55 12.24
N ASN A 712 4.39 22.67 12.03
CA ASN A 712 4.60 21.95 10.78
C ASN A 712 4.62 20.45 11.04
N ASN A 713 3.51 19.80 10.71
CA ASN A 713 3.33 18.37 10.78
C ASN A 713 4.23 17.59 9.80
N SER A 714 4.94 18.23 8.88
CA SER A 714 5.73 17.56 7.84
C SER A 714 7.24 17.75 7.98
N MET A 715 7.67 18.14 9.19
CA MET A 715 9.07 18.33 9.56
C MET A 715 9.54 17.24 10.51
N GLY A 716 10.74 16.71 10.29
CA GLY A 716 11.50 15.95 11.29
C GLY A 716 12.56 16.83 11.93
N LEU A 717 12.74 16.73 13.25
CA LEU A 717 13.76 17.44 14.04
C LEU A 717 14.67 16.43 14.73
N VAL A 718 15.99 16.57 14.56
CA VAL A 718 16.99 15.67 15.14
C VAL A 718 18.23 16.43 15.60
N TYR A 719 18.99 15.85 16.53
CA TYR A 719 20.25 16.40 17.04
C TYR A 719 21.43 15.54 16.61
N ASP A 720 22.48 16.17 16.11
CA ASP A 720 23.77 15.55 15.75
C ASP A 720 24.76 15.74 16.91
N PRO A 721 25.07 14.67 17.67
CA PRO A 721 25.98 14.77 18.82
C PRO A 721 27.46 14.95 18.43
N HIS A 722 27.86 14.58 17.21
CA HIS A 722 29.25 14.74 16.78
C HIS A 722 29.56 16.20 16.44
N ARG A 723 28.62 16.90 15.80
CA ARG A 723 28.78 18.31 15.39
C ARG A 723 28.13 19.30 16.35
N ARG A 724 27.30 18.83 17.29
CA ARG A 724 26.50 19.64 18.22
C ARG A 724 25.57 20.60 17.50
N LEU A 725 24.90 20.07 16.46
CA LEU A 725 24.00 20.82 15.59
C LEU A 725 22.60 20.22 15.65
N VAL A 726 21.59 21.06 15.47
CA VAL A 726 20.21 20.63 15.28
C VAL A 726 19.90 20.63 13.78
N TRP A 727 19.31 19.55 13.31
CA TRP A 727 18.89 19.38 11.93
C TRP A 727 17.38 19.30 11.83
N ALA A 728 16.82 19.89 10.79
CA ALA A 728 15.42 19.75 10.44
C ALA A 728 15.27 19.35 8.98
N VAL A 729 14.35 18.43 8.71
CA VAL A 729 14.04 17.97 7.34
C VAL A 729 12.58 18.22 7.04
N GLY A 730 12.30 19.09 6.06
CA GLY A 730 10.94 19.50 5.70
C GLY A 730 10.23 18.57 4.71
N GLN A 731 8.97 18.84 4.41
CA GLN A 731 8.07 18.07 3.53
C GLN A 731 8.71 17.64 2.20
N TYR A 732 9.35 18.57 1.50
CA TYR A 732 9.98 18.36 0.18
C TYR A 732 11.47 18.03 0.30
N SER A 733 11.83 17.29 1.35
CA SER A 733 13.20 16.84 1.63
C SER A 733 14.24 17.97 1.68
N GLN A 734 13.83 19.20 1.98
CA GLN A 734 14.77 20.30 2.25
C GLN A 734 15.41 20.08 3.62
N VAL A 735 16.74 20.20 3.69
CA VAL A 735 17.50 20.02 4.93
C VAL A 735 17.94 21.37 5.45
N HIS A 736 17.66 21.61 6.72
CA HIS A 736 18.01 22.81 7.46
C HIS A 736 18.92 22.41 8.61
N VAL A 737 19.87 23.28 8.95
CA VAL A 737 20.78 23.09 10.07
C VAL A 737 20.83 24.35 10.93
N LEU A 738 20.99 24.15 12.23
CA LEU A 738 21.00 25.19 13.24
C LEU A 738 22.12 24.95 14.26
N LYS A 739 22.90 26.01 14.49
CA LYS A 739 23.77 26.13 15.66
C LYS A 739 23.04 26.95 16.73
N LEU A 740 22.54 26.28 17.77
CA LEU A 740 21.74 26.92 18.82
C LEU A 740 22.61 27.49 19.95
N ASP A 741 22.33 28.73 20.36
CA ASP A 741 22.72 29.29 21.65
C ASP A 741 21.45 29.64 22.44
N ALA A 742 21.14 28.81 23.44
CA ALA A 742 19.93 28.95 24.25
C ALA A 742 19.99 30.11 25.25
N ARG A 743 21.14 30.78 25.45
CA ARG A 743 21.24 31.91 26.40
C ARG A 743 20.40 33.12 25.98
N SER A 744 20.09 33.25 24.70
CA SER A 744 19.19 34.27 24.16
C SER A 744 17.71 34.00 24.46
N ALA A 745 17.36 32.78 24.90
CA ALA A 745 15.98 32.38 25.15
C ALA A 745 15.40 33.16 26.33
N LYS A 746 14.18 33.68 26.19
CA LYS A 746 13.49 34.44 27.25
C LYS A 746 12.45 33.57 27.95
N ALA A 747 12.26 33.75 29.25
CA ALA A 747 11.25 33.00 30.00
C ALA A 747 9.84 33.29 29.46
N LEU A 748 9.00 32.25 29.35
CA LEU A 748 7.60 32.38 28.98
C LEU A 748 6.76 32.75 30.22
N GLU A 749 6.90 34.00 30.68
CA GLU A 749 6.23 34.49 31.88
C GLU A 749 4.86 35.15 31.63
N LYS A 750 4.06 35.23 32.70
CA LYS A 750 2.83 36.01 32.77
C LYS A 750 3.24 37.47 33.04
N LYS A 751 2.92 38.43 32.16
CA LYS A 751 3.08 39.86 32.50
C LYS A 751 2.35 40.13 33.82
N SER A 752 3.08 40.41 34.90
CA SER A 752 2.52 40.89 36.14
C SER A 752 1.88 42.26 35.88
N ARG A 753 0.54 42.36 35.98
CA ARG A 753 -0.11 43.67 36.10
C ARG A 753 0.30 44.24 37.46
N LEU A 754 1.29 45.12 37.49
CA LEU A 754 1.47 46.03 38.62
C LEU A 754 0.22 46.93 38.69
N ARG A 755 -0.68 46.64 39.64
CA ARG A 755 -1.66 47.63 40.08
C ARG A 755 -0.91 48.63 40.95
N LEU A 756 -0.58 49.80 40.37
CA LEU A 756 -0.28 51.00 41.13
C LEU A 756 -1.56 51.39 41.88
N SER A 757 -1.64 51.06 43.17
CA SER A 757 -2.64 51.62 44.07
C SER A 757 -2.24 53.05 44.42
N VAL A 758 -2.81 54.02 43.69
CA VAL A 758 -2.82 55.42 44.13
C VAL A 758 -3.85 55.53 45.26
N ARG A 759 -3.37 55.65 46.50
CA ARG A 759 -4.20 56.09 47.63
C ARG A 759 -4.41 57.60 47.45
N MET A 760 -5.61 58.02 47.05
CA MET A 760 -6.05 59.39 47.30
C MET A 760 -6.41 59.50 48.77
N VAL A 761 -5.70 60.37 49.49
CA VAL A 761 -6.05 60.85 50.82
C VAL A 761 -7.11 61.94 50.61
N SER A 762 -8.33 61.67 51.07
CA SER A 762 -9.38 62.68 51.22
C SER A 762 -9.05 63.57 52.42
N GLY A 763 -8.79 64.85 52.18
CA GLY A 763 -8.92 65.90 53.18
C GLY A 763 -10.28 66.57 53.01
N GLU A 764 -11.11 66.56 54.06
CA GLU A 764 -12.33 67.36 54.17
C GLU A 764 -12.00 68.74 54.76
N ARG A 765 -12.32 69.82 54.03
CA ARG A 765 -13.31 70.85 54.39
C ARG A 765 -13.47 71.86 53.26
#